data_AF-K2B3U1-F1
#
_entry.id   AF-K2B3U1-F1
#
_cell.length_a   1.000
_cell.length_b   1.000
_cell.length_c   1.000
_cell.angle_alpha   90.00
_cell.angle_beta   90.00
_cell.angle_gamma   90.00
#
_symmetry.space_group_name_H-M   'P 1'
#
loop_
_entity.id
_entity.type
_entity.pdbx_description
1 polymer ?
#
loop_
_entity_poly.entity_id
_entity_poly.type
_entity_poly.pdbx_seq_one_letter_code
_entity_poly.pdbx_strand_id
1 'polypeptide(L)'
;MKISIQETLDKRSLKNLLPQAKSGINLNIEEITAEAFTWILQHPYAPIRSDRHEVPRPIHGIAHANRVALYITAFANLYRRYHYPEALELTEDKLRLIQIAAVFHDSARLDDNDDVWDTESASLCFYYLRQRGYSVEDAKWAAELIANKDYEPEKKYYSISVPVFPADTLDWNESIEDHPKSFEQKLLHEGDCLDIIRARLKFNGSLLHFYKDIAEHDQEAFDEMAKLITEARSLISQQGDQYSSLIEERKRIFSSELCFSCTQELLKNKIEFYPLLCSLTQENRLLSQNELRQFSFIDRTPYDPLLPLTTENLRRYMEQHYLLARALSDSTEVIPSTIKTPYLPETQGELEARKDTRILSEQTRSRKAISHKEGNQLRSVSLIGDGTEVFAQAGILIFTRNFEGFHEILSFDVGSGHAKKEHLSANKLSAEVAQKKLADLKQQLKLGNYGTEFQAGSAMHTELLYHITSEEIAAVFYSKEPCLYSRADHHSPDGLPFHPQSPLIEALYLKEVFERQTKKKLPLVEYSGNNNFIAVREVPSEGELLKIWEELIESAINRIFDNYEFNSAKSLSVFDMYLSVEGIFKIILLEIARKNNNLDQLKSCCASSGLSDQQKTSPDNYYPEALKEKINKRLMTVLNKRLEKFNRALFEKIKQGEMDLNKNFEIFYFLMSKPSFSKEEREIIVSHLKKVDSKKLIDVFFLPCDNRRASEDYMEKYINIAKSVFSENFINEHDAMVNAIGESEQTLLLLKKFIPEKLEEIKLDYDQRLRNLSNELKNPYPTFYGVFFRKTQYGLGGDSQIQELFALVSDKENFRVSNDIPIRFYKQLSWDEKFKVISRYCCEGGILDSQISEKAHYDYGNTAGVQFTFEHLWRIFRDELEAYAPFQVLFDKFCKSETTFNAHFLAYSQAYAGTRDNPFSVSISDDFYQKEPYVTSIILSFCEHLKNKNIEEVTHGYSCPGYFNAQSMLLRFLSAIFRGNKGHFNFTEKQLAAIREVYEIQSKDLVHYIKVKMSQEADFFEKEGALAHSLCVMNEFYVISKMTHLSFSNDLKLLYIDICNKAGSKLPLCDQKLKKEFELELSSVKSPTLKR
;
A
#
# COMPACT_ATOMS: atom_id res chain seq x y z
N MET A 1 -33.68 -33.31 0.87
CA MET A 1 -33.87 -31.85 0.78
C MET A 1 -34.65 -31.55 -0.49
N LYS A 2 -35.80 -30.89 -0.38
CA LYS A 2 -36.60 -30.48 -1.55
C LYS A 2 -36.17 -29.09 -2.01
N ILE A 3 -35.83 -28.97 -3.29
CA ILE A 3 -35.48 -27.69 -3.93
C ILE A 3 -36.53 -27.38 -4.99
N SER A 4 -37.27 -26.27 -4.81
CA SER A 4 -38.15 -25.74 -5.84
C SER A 4 -37.35 -24.90 -6.84
N ILE A 5 -37.45 -25.25 -8.12
CA ILE A 5 -36.80 -24.49 -9.20
C ILE A 5 -37.40 -23.09 -9.27
N GLN A 6 -38.72 -22.98 -9.14
CA GLN A 6 -39.39 -21.69 -9.16
C GLN A 6 -38.92 -20.81 -7.99
N GLU A 7 -38.84 -21.34 -6.76
CA GLU A 7 -38.31 -20.58 -5.63
C GLU A 7 -36.83 -20.19 -5.83
N THR A 8 -36.05 -21.06 -6.46
CA THR A 8 -34.62 -20.80 -6.78
C THR A 8 -34.49 -19.64 -7.78
N LEU A 9 -35.33 -19.61 -8.81
CA LEU A 9 -35.41 -18.53 -9.79
C LEU A 9 -35.96 -17.24 -9.17
N ASP A 10 -36.97 -17.35 -8.30
CA ASP A 10 -37.59 -16.24 -7.59
C ASP A 10 -36.59 -15.51 -6.70
N LYS A 11 -35.84 -16.26 -5.87
CA LYS A 11 -34.78 -15.72 -4.99
C LYS A 11 -33.69 -15.01 -5.78
N ARG A 12 -33.49 -15.39 -7.05
CA ARG A 12 -32.45 -14.85 -7.94
C ARG A 12 -32.97 -13.78 -8.90
N SER A 13 -34.26 -13.41 -8.80
CA SER A 13 -34.92 -12.46 -9.70
C SER A 13 -34.92 -12.89 -11.18
N LEU A 14 -34.95 -14.20 -11.46
CA LEU A 14 -34.87 -14.78 -12.81
C LEU A 14 -36.23 -15.24 -13.38
N LYS A 15 -37.35 -14.80 -12.78
CA LYS A 15 -38.74 -15.27 -13.08
C LYS A 15 -39.11 -15.31 -14.57
N ASN A 16 -38.57 -14.41 -15.37
CA ASN A 16 -38.97 -14.21 -16.78
C ASN A 16 -37.95 -14.74 -17.79
N LEU A 17 -36.88 -15.40 -17.33
CA LEU A 17 -35.73 -15.74 -18.17
C LEU A 17 -35.67 -17.22 -18.56
N LEU A 18 -36.64 -18.04 -18.14
CA LEU A 18 -36.70 -19.45 -18.48
C LEU A 18 -36.42 -19.68 -19.98
N PRO A 19 -35.44 -20.53 -20.34
CA PRO A 19 -35.22 -20.87 -21.74
C PRO A 19 -36.53 -21.43 -22.28
N GLN A 20 -37.08 -20.80 -23.31
CA GLN A 20 -38.18 -21.42 -24.05
C GLN A 20 -37.70 -22.80 -24.52
N ALA A 21 -38.55 -23.81 -24.41
CA ALA A 21 -38.24 -25.15 -24.89
C ALA A 21 -37.80 -25.05 -26.37
N LYS A 22 -36.49 -25.14 -26.58
CA LYS A 22 -35.87 -25.17 -27.91
C LYS A 22 -35.43 -26.60 -28.13
N SER A 23 -35.95 -27.20 -29.19
CA SER A 23 -35.49 -28.50 -29.67
C SER A 23 -34.04 -28.36 -30.16
N GLY A 24 -33.07 -28.92 -29.43
CA GLY A 24 -31.68 -28.96 -29.86
C GLY A 24 -30.77 -29.54 -28.78
N ILE A 25 -30.41 -30.82 -28.93
CA ILE A 25 -29.49 -31.52 -28.00
C ILE A 25 -28.02 -31.25 -28.38
N ASN A 26 -27.75 -30.81 -29.62
CA ASN A 26 -26.40 -30.62 -30.16
C ASN A 26 -25.91 -29.17 -30.09
N LEU A 27 -26.08 -28.49 -28.96
CA LEU A 27 -25.41 -27.20 -28.79
C LEU A 27 -23.92 -27.42 -28.60
N ASN A 28 -23.11 -26.59 -29.27
CA ASN A 28 -21.69 -26.53 -28.97
C ASN A 28 -21.46 -25.69 -27.69
N ILE A 29 -20.24 -25.75 -27.15
CA ILE A 29 -19.91 -25.06 -25.90
C ILE A 29 -19.99 -23.52 -26.02
N GLU A 30 -19.78 -22.94 -27.21
CA GLU A 30 -19.95 -21.51 -27.46
C GLU A 30 -21.42 -21.11 -27.28
N GLU A 31 -22.35 -21.89 -27.84
CA GLU A 31 -23.78 -21.67 -27.69
C GLU A 31 -24.23 -21.86 -26.24
N ILE A 32 -23.71 -22.89 -25.55
CA ILE A 32 -24.02 -23.14 -24.13
C ILE A 32 -23.55 -21.98 -23.25
N THR A 33 -22.31 -21.50 -23.45
CA THR A 33 -21.76 -20.37 -22.67
C THR A 33 -22.50 -19.06 -22.94
N ALA A 34 -22.83 -18.78 -24.21
CA ALA A 34 -23.65 -17.62 -24.58
C ALA A 34 -25.04 -17.65 -23.93
N GLU A 35 -25.68 -18.82 -23.93
CA GLU A 35 -26.98 -19.01 -23.30
C GLU A 35 -26.92 -18.91 -21.78
N ALA A 36 -25.93 -19.51 -21.12
CA ALA A 36 -25.74 -19.41 -19.68
C ALA A 36 -25.41 -17.99 -19.23
N PHE A 37 -24.61 -17.26 -20.01
CA PHE A 37 -24.37 -15.83 -19.79
C PHE A 37 -25.70 -15.06 -19.82
N THR A 38 -26.47 -15.21 -20.90
CA THR A 38 -27.75 -14.53 -21.08
C THR A 38 -28.76 -14.90 -20.02
N TRP A 39 -28.78 -16.17 -19.59
CA TRP A 39 -29.81 -16.68 -18.70
C TRP A 39 -29.55 -16.40 -17.23
N ILE A 40 -28.30 -16.53 -16.77
CA ILE A 40 -28.01 -16.55 -15.33
C ILE A 40 -26.72 -15.84 -14.92
N LEU A 41 -25.62 -15.98 -15.67
CA LEU A 41 -24.32 -15.49 -15.23
C LEU A 41 -24.09 -13.98 -15.47
N GLN A 42 -24.93 -13.31 -16.25
CA GLN A 42 -24.93 -11.84 -16.36
C GLN A 42 -25.70 -11.14 -15.23
N HIS A 43 -26.50 -11.85 -14.44
CA HIS A 43 -27.36 -11.23 -13.43
C HIS A 43 -26.59 -11.02 -12.12
N PRO A 44 -26.65 -9.83 -11.51
CA PRO A 44 -25.95 -9.55 -10.26
C PRO A 44 -26.46 -10.43 -9.12
N TYR A 45 -25.65 -10.56 -8.09
CA TYR A 45 -26.03 -11.20 -6.83
C TYR A 45 -27.27 -10.55 -6.21
N ALA A 46 -28.09 -11.37 -5.53
CA ALA A 46 -29.26 -10.92 -4.80
C ALA A 46 -29.03 -11.12 -3.28
N PRO A 47 -29.01 -10.04 -2.46
CA PRO A 47 -29.29 -8.65 -2.79
C PRO A 47 -28.15 -7.98 -3.58
N ILE A 48 -28.51 -7.02 -4.45
CA ILE A 48 -27.55 -6.23 -5.22
C ILE A 48 -26.61 -5.54 -4.23
N ARG A 49 -25.35 -5.99 -4.17
CA ARG A 49 -24.31 -5.29 -3.42
C ARG A 49 -24.05 -3.95 -4.10
N SER A 50 -23.79 -2.92 -3.30
CA SER A 50 -23.45 -1.58 -3.79
C SER A 50 -21.98 -1.46 -4.19
N ASP A 51 -21.31 -2.59 -4.46
CA ASP A 51 -19.91 -2.61 -4.85
C ASP A 51 -19.73 -2.11 -6.29
N ARG A 52 -18.62 -1.40 -6.49
CA ARG A 52 -18.37 -0.49 -7.61
C ARG A 52 -17.93 -1.19 -8.90
N HIS A 53 -18.17 -2.49 -9.04
CA HIS A 53 -17.69 -3.26 -10.19
C HIS A 53 -18.67 -3.16 -11.36
N GLU A 54 -18.15 -2.90 -12.55
CA GLU A 54 -18.96 -2.87 -13.77
C GLU A 54 -19.42 -4.27 -14.22
N VAL A 55 -18.73 -5.33 -13.78
CA VAL A 55 -19.06 -6.73 -14.08
C VAL A 55 -19.96 -7.29 -12.96
N PRO A 56 -21.18 -7.78 -13.26
CA PRO A 56 -22.17 -8.18 -12.24
C PRO A 56 -21.73 -9.31 -11.30
N ARG A 57 -20.89 -10.23 -11.79
CA ARG A 57 -20.32 -11.34 -11.03
C ARG A 57 -18.82 -11.40 -11.31
N PRO A 58 -17.99 -10.65 -10.57
CA PRO A 58 -16.57 -10.61 -10.86
C PRO A 58 -15.92 -11.97 -10.56
N ILE A 59 -16.20 -12.63 -9.44
CA ILE A 59 -15.41 -13.81 -9.04
C ILE A 59 -15.95 -15.11 -9.67
N HIS A 60 -17.27 -15.33 -9.61
CA HIS A 60 -17.93 -16.56 -10.09
C HIS A 60 -18.88 -16.28 -11.27
N GLY A 61 -18.42 -15.46 -12.23
CA GLY A 61 -19.14 -15.12 -13.47
C GLY A 61 -18.82 -16.04 -14.66
N ILE A 62 -19.28 -15.67 -15.86
CA ILE A 62 -19.08 -16.48 -17.08
C ILE A 62 -17.60 -16.68 -17.44
N ALA A 63 -16.73 -15.69 -17.19
CA ALA A 63 -15.30 -15.81 -17.49
C ALA A 63 -14.66 -16.99 -16.77
N HIS A 64 -14.98 -17.16 -15.49
CA HIS A 64 -14.56 -18.29 -14.67
C HIS A 64 -15.14 -19.61 -15.21
N ALA A 65 -16.46 -19.69 -15.31
CA ALA A 65 -17.14 -20.91 -15.74
C ALA A 65 -16.67 -21.41 -17.13
N ASN A 66 -16.37 -20.46 -18.02
CA ASN A 66 -15.79 -20.71 -19.33
C ASN A 66 -14.38 -21.31 -19.26
N ARG A 67 -13.49 -20.77 -18.41
CA ARG A 67 -12.14 -21.32 -18.21
C ARG A 67 -12.21 -22.73 -17.60
N VAL A 68 -13.10 -22.96 -16.64
CA VAL A 68 -13.33 -24.30 -16.07
C VAL A 68 -13.73 -25.29 -17.17
N ALA A 69 -14.69 -24.93 -18.03
CA ALA A 69 -15.11 -25.77 -19.15
C ALA A 69 -13.96 -26.05 -20.15
N LEU A 70 -13.09 -25.06 -20.40
CA LEU A 70 -11.90 -25.22 -21.23
C LEU A 70 -10.87 -26.18 -20.58
N TYR A 71 -10.58 -25.99 -19.29
CA TYR A 71 -9.62 -26.81 -18.55
C TYR A 71 -10.04 -28.27 -18.43
N ILE A 72 -11.35 -28.56 -18.40
CA ILE A 72 -11.86 -29.94 -18.42
C ILE A 72 -11.38 -30.71 -19.65
N THR A 73 -11.42 -30.10 -20.83
CA THR A 73 -10.88 -30.72 -22.06
C THR A 73 -9.37 -30.91 -21.95
N ALA A 74 -8.66 -29.90 -21.41
CA ALA A 74 -7.22 -29.99 -21.23
C ALA A 74 -6.84 -31.16 -20.31
N PHE A 75 -7.47 -31.28 -19.13
CA PHE A 75 -7.23 -32.37 -18.21
C PHE A 75 -7.65 -33.72 -18.79
N ALA A 76 -8.82 -33.84 -19.43
CA ALA A 76 -9.25 -35.10 -20.05
C ALA A 76 -8.19 -35.63 -21.04
N ASN A 77 -7.64 -34.74 -21.88
CA ASN A 77 -6.58 -35.10 -22.83
C ASN A 77 -5.24 -35.36 -22.15
N LEU A 78 -4.93 -34.67 -21.05
CA LEU A 78 -3.74 -34.94 -20.24
C LEU A 78 -3.81 -36.32 -19.58
N TYR A 79 -4.92 -36.69 -18.94
CA TYR A 79 -5.14 -38.04 -18.40
C TYR A 79 -5.04 -39.12 -19.50
N ARG A 80 -5.58 -38.88 -20.71
CA ARG A 80 -5.47 -39.79 -21.86
C ARG A 80 -4.03 -39.99 -22.32
N ARG A 81 -3.20 -38.93 -22.26
CA ARG A 81 -1.77 -38.99 -22.62
C ARG A 81 -1.02 -39.99 -21.74
N TYR A 82 -1.36 -40.05 -20.46
CA TYR A 82 -0.78 -40.96 -19.48
C TYR A 82 -1.57 -42.27 -19.30
N HIS A 83 -2.37 -42.65 -20.29
CA HIS A 83 -3.06 -43.95 -20.35
C HIS A 83 -4.01 -44.21 -19.16
N TYR A 84 -4.58 -43.16 -18.55
CA TYR A 84 -5.55 -43.31 -17.46
C TYR A 84 -6.83 -44.02 -17.99
N PRO A 85 -7.22 -45.19 -17.46
CA PRO A 85 -8.23 -46.06 -18.08
C PRO A 85 -9.56 -45.36 -18.34
N GLU A 86 -10.12 -44.70 -17.33
CA GLU A 86 -11.42 -44.03 -17.40
C GLU A 86 -11.40 -42.85 -18.40
N ALA A 87 -10.23 -42.22 -18.58
CA ALA A 87 -10.07 -41.15 -19.57
C ALA A 87 -10.09 -41.67 -21.01
N LEU A 88 -9.66 -42.92 -21.23
CA LEU A 88 -9.71 -43.56 -22.54
C LEU A 88 -11.14 -43.95 -22.93
N GLU A 89 -11.98 -44.27 -21.94
CA GLU A 89 -13.40 -44.63 -22.09
C GLU A 89 -14.32 -43.41 -22.21
N LEU A 90 -13.85 -42.21 -21.79
CA LEU A 90 -14.61 -40.97 -21.92
C LEU A 90 -15.01 -40.72 -23.39
N THR A 91 -16.28 -40.40 -23.62
CA THR A 91 -16.84 -40.07 -24.94
C THR A 91 -17.01 -38.56 -25.11
N GLU A 92 -17.10 -38.10 -26.35
CA GLU A 92 -17.36 -36.68 -26.67
C GLU A 92 -18.68 -36.18 -26.06
N ASP A 93 -19.73 -37.02 -26.06
CA ASP A 93 -21.02 -36.64 -25.49
C ASP A 93 -20.94 -36.47 -23.96
N LYS A 94 -20.17 -37.32 -23.27
CA LYS A 94 -19.90 -37.16 -21.84
C LYS A 94 -19.01 -35.95 -21.57
N LEU A 95 -17.96 -35.72 -22.36
CA LEU A 95 -17.14 -34.50 -22.25
C LEU A 95 -18.03 -33.25 -22.34
N ARG A 96 -18.91 -33.16 -23.35
CA ARG A 96 -19.83 -32.02 -23.50
C ARG A 96 -20.76 -31.86 -22.29
N LEU A 97 -21.32 -32.95 -21.75
CA LEU A 97 -22.15 -32.88 -20.54
C LEU A 97 -21.37 -32.37 -19.32
N ILE A 98 -20.11 -32.77 -19.15
CA ILE A 98 -19.23 -32.26 -18.08
C ILE A 98 -18.95 -30.76 -18.29
N GLN A 99 -18.74 -30.33 -19.53
CA GLN A 99 -18.56 -28.90 -19.82
C GLN A 99 -19.82 -28.08 -19.57
N ILE A 100 -21.01 -28.62 -19.87
CA ILE A 100 -22.28 -27.99 -19.47
C ILE A 100 -22.35 -27.91 -17.94
N ALA A 101 -22.03 -28.98 -17.23
CA ALA A 101 -21.99 -28.97 -15.77
C ALA A 101 -21.05 -27.88 -15.23
N ALA A 102 -19.86 -27.72 -15.83
CA ALA A 102 -18.91 -26.66 -15.50
C ALA A 102 -19.45 -25.25 -15.73
N VAL A 103 -20.19 -25.02 -16.82
CA VAL A 103 -20.81 -23.71 -17.06
C VAL A 103 -21.85 -23.36 -15.97
N PHE A 104 -22.47 -24.37 -15.36
CA PHE A 104 -23.54 -24.17 -14.37
C PHE A 104 -23.12 -24.32 -12.90
N HIS A 105 -21.91 -24.78 -12.59
CA HIS A 105 -21.54 -25.19 -11.23
C HIS A 105 -21.68 -24.08 -10.16
N ASP A 106 -21.45 -22.83 -10.54
CA ASP A 106 -21.61 -21.64 -9.68
C ASP A 106 -22.84 -20.78 -10.02
N SER A 107 -23.71 -21.27 -10.91
CA SER A 107 -24.82 -20.47 -11.46
C SER A 107 -25.79 -19.96 -10.39
N ALA A 108 -25.95 -20.71 -9.31
CA ALA A 108 -26.87 -20.40 -8.24
C ALA A 108 -26.28 -19.55 -7.11
N ARG A 109 -25.02 -19.13 -7.15
CA ARG A 109 -24.44 -18.30 -6.09
C ARG A 109 -25.25 -17.03 -5.84
N LEU A 110 -25.39 -16.65 -4.57
CA LEU A 110 -26.01 -15.40 -4.14
C LEU A 110 -24.99 -14.39 -3.62
N ASP A 111 -23.76 -14.83 -3.33
CA ASP A 111 -22.59 -13.99 -3.10
C ASP A 111 -21.29 -14.80 -3.28
N ASP A 112 -20.15 -14.17 -3.03
CA ASP A 112 -18.80 -14.75 -3.19
C ASP A 112 -18.18 -15.27 -1.87
N ASN A 113 -18.91 -15.28 -0.74
CA ASN A 113 -18.33 -15.60 0.56
C ASN A 113 -18.32 -17.12 0.84
N ASP A 114 -19.50 -17.72 1.03
CA ASP A 114 -19.64 -19.12 1.44
C ASP A 114 -19.93 -20.01 0.23
N ASP A 115 -19.45 -21.26 0.27
CA ASP A 115 -19.66 -22.24 -0.80
C ASP A 115 -20.77 -23.21 -0.41
N VAL A 116 -22.03 -22.78 -0.60
CA VAL A 116 -23.23 -23.49 -0.08
C VAL A 116 -24.34 -23.67 -1.10
N TRP A 117 -24.12 -23.32 -2.37
CA TRP A 117 -25.15 -23.31 -3.41
C TRP A 117 -24.99 -24.40 -4.47
N ASP A 118 -24.12 -25.38 -4.25
CA ASP A 118 -23.84 -26.45 -5.22
C ASP A 118 -25.11 -27.22 -5.61
N THR A 119 -25.99 -27.53 -4.63
CA THR A 119 -27.25 -28.25 -4.89
C THR A 119 -28.25 -27.43 -5.69
N GLU A 120 -28.30 -26.11 -5.49
CA GLU A 120 -29.12 -25.20 -6.25
C GLU A 120 -28.57 -25.02 -7.67
N SER A 121 -27.25 -24.88 -7.82
CA SER A 121 -26.58 -24.81 -9.13
C SER A 121 -26.80 -26.09 -9.93
N ALA A 122 -26.66 -27.24 -9.29
CA ALA A 122 -26.98 -28.54 -9.83
C ALA A 122 -28.45 -28.65 -10.28
N SER A 123 -29.37 -28.14 -9.46
CA SER A 123 -30.82 -28.13 -9.76
C SER A 123 -31.14 -27.26 -10.99
N LEU A 124 -30.46 -26.13 -11.15
CA LEU A 124 -30.60 -25.27 -12.33
C LEU A 124 -30.04 -25.94 -13.60
N CYS A 125 -28.89 -26.62 -13.49
CA CYS A 125 -28.32 -27.42 -14.58
C CYS A 125 -29.29 -28.53 -15.03
N PHE A 126 -29.84 -29.29 -14.07
CA PHE A 126 -30.85 -30.32 -14.34
C PHE A 126 -32.01 -29.74 -15.15
N TYR A 127 -32.58 -28.63 -14.67
CA TYR A 127 -33.71 -28.00 -15.32
C TYR A 127 -33.36 -27.50 -16.74
N TYR A 128 -32.20 -26.85 -16.91
CA TYR A 128 -31.73 -26.38 -18.21
C TYR A 128 -31.62 -27.53 -19.22
N LEU A 129 -30.95 -28.63 -18.85
CA LEU A 129 -30.77 -29.81 -19.71
C LEU A 129 -32.12 -30.42 -20.10
N ARG A 130 -33.08 -30.50 -19.17
CA ARG A 130 -34.43 -31.00 -19.44
C ARG A 130 -35.19 -30.12 -20.43
N GLN A 131 -35.09 -28.80 -20.33
CA GLN A 131 -35.70 -27.88 -21.30
C GLN A 131 -35.09 -27.98 -22.71
N ARG A 132 -33.84 -28.46 -22.80
CA ARG A 132 -33.13 -28.72 -24.06
C ARG A 132 -33.38 -30.11 -24.64
N GLY A 133 -34.15 -30.95 -23.93
CA GLY A 133 -34.53 -32.28 -24.39
C GLY A 133 -33.54 -33.40 -24.06
N TYR A 134 -32.55 -33.16 -23.21
CA TYR A 134 -31.68 -34.23 -22.68
C TYR A 134 -32.49 -35.21 -21.83
N SER A 135 -32.05 -36.47 -21.75
CA SER A 135 -32.70 -37.52 -20.96
C SER A 135 -32.76 -37.15 -19.46
N VAL A 136 -33.64 -37.81 -18.70
CA VAL A 136 -33.73 -37.57 -17.24
C VAL A 136 -32.44 -38.03 -16.59
N GLU A 137 -31.89 -39.13 -17.09
CA GLU A 137 -30.67 -39.78 -16.64
C GLU A 137 -29.45 -38.89 -16.84
N ASP A 138 -29.28 -38.29 -18.02
CA ASP A 138 -28.15 -37.39 -18.31
C ASP A 138 -28.27 -36.08 -17.51
N ALA A 139 -29.48 -35.52 -17.41
CA ALA A 139 -29.71 -34.32 -16.62
C ALA A 139 -29.44 -34.57 -15.12
N LYS A 140 -29.88 -35.71 -14.60
CA LYS A 140 -29.60 -36.15 -13.22
C LYS A 140 -28.10 -36.30 -13.01
N TRP A 141 -27.43 -37.01 -13.91
CA TRP A 141 -26.00 -37.27 -13.83
C TRP A 141 -25.17 -35.99 -13.80
N ALA A 142 -25.45 -35.02 -14.69
CA ALA A 142 -24.75 -33.74 -14.71
C ALA A 142 -25.01 -32.89 -13.44
N ALA A 143 -26.22 -32.96 -12.88
CA ALA A 143 -26.56 -32.27 -11.65
C ALA A 143 -25.83 -32.89 -10.44
N GLU A 144 -25.85 -34.22 -10.30
CA GLU A 144 -25.11 -34.92 -9.25
C GLU A 144 -23.60 -34.72 -9.36
N LEU A 145 -23.09 -34.54 -10.58
CA LEU A 145 -21.69 -34.19 -10.82
C LEU A 145 -21.34 -32.82 -10.20
N ILE A 146 -22.17 -31.79 -10.41
CA ILE A 146 -21.99 -30.47 -9.79
C ILE A 146 -22.05 -30.58 -8.26
N ALA A 147 -23.11 -31.21 -7.73
CA ALA A 147 -23.37 -31.26 -6.29
C ALA A 147 -22.27 -31.99 -5.49
N ASN A 148 -21.47 -32.82 -6.15
CA ASN A 148 -20.43 -33.64 -5.50
C ASN A 148 -19.02 -33.37 -6.03
N LYS A 149 -18.79 -32.26 -6.76
CA LYS A 149 -17.45 -31.92 -7.29
C LYS A 149 -16.39 -31.85 -6.18
N ASP A 150 -16.75 -31.32 -5.01
CA ASP A 150 -15.87 -31.17 -3.84
C ASP A 150 -16.13 -32.19 -2.72
N TYR A 151 -16.78 -33.31 -3.07
CA TYR A 151 -16.95 -34.40 -2.14
C TYR A 151 -15.59 -34.93 -1.65
N GLU A 152 -15.54 -35.18 -0.35
CA GLU A 152 -14.45 -35.84 0.37
C GLU A 152 -15.07 -36.89 1.30
N PRO A 153 -14.33 -37.94 1.69
CA PRO A 153 -14.79 -38.90 2.69
C PRO A 153 -15.34 -38.19 3.94
N GLU A 154 -16.37 -38.76 4.55
CA GLU A 154 -17.09 -38.19 5.70
C GLU A 154 -17.93 -36.91 5.42
N LYS A 155 -17.89 -36.33 4.22
CA LYS A 155 -18.83 -35.28 3.81
C LYS A 155 -20.14 -35.87 3.29
N LYS A 156 -21.15 -35.01 3.15
CA LYS A 156 -22.44 -35.39 2.57
C LYS A 156 -22.29 -35.62 1.08
N TYR A 157 -22.77 -36.77 0.61
CA TYR A 157 -22.95 -37.07 -0.80
C TYR A 157 -24.41 -36.81 -1.18
N TYR A 158 -24.62 -36.12 -2.30
CA TYR A 158 -25.93 -35.70 -2.78
C TYR A 158 -26.37 -36.52 -3.99
N SER A 159 -27.59 -37.07 -3.95
CA SER A 159 -28.19 -37.77 -5.10
C SER A 159 -29.64 -37.35 -5.30
N ILE A 160 -30.15 -37.43 -6.53
CA ILE A 160 -31.52 -37.04 -6.86
C ILE A 160 -32.43 -38.28 -6.82
N SER A 161 -33.46 -38.22 -5.97
CA SER A 161 -34.64 -39.08 -6.07
C SER A 161 -35.49 -38.60 -7.23
N VAL A 162 -35.51 -39.34 -8.34
CA VAL A 162 -36.21 -38.91 -9.57
C VAL A 162 -37.71 -38.73 -9.28
N PRO A 163 -38.27 -37.51 -9.37
CA PRO A 163 -39.71 -37.36 -9.51
C PRO A 163 -40.10 -37.47 -10.98
N VAL A 164 -41.33 -37.92 -11.23
CA VAL A 164 -41.96 -37.87 -12.56
C VAL A 164 -42.08 -36.41 -12.98
N PHE A 165 -41.45 -36.02 -14.10
CA PHE A 165 -41.64 -34.70 -14.70
C PHE A 165 -43.10 -34.59 -15.21
N PRO A 166 -43.82 -33.47 -14.99
CA PRO A 166 -43.35 -32.14 -14.60
C PRO A 166 -43.54 -31.87 -13.10
N ALA A 167 -42.52 -32.14 -12.29
CA ALA A 167 -42.44 -31.57 -10.95
C ALA A 167 -41.47 -30.39 -11.02
N ASP A 168 -41.93 -29.23 -10.57
CA ASP A 168 -41.15 -28.00 -10.34
C ASP A 168 -40.17 -28.11 -9.16
N THR A 169 -40.05 -29.31 -8.59
CA THR A 169 -39.32 -29.64 -7.38
C THR A 169 -38.41 -30.85 -7.60
N LEU A 170 -37.14 -30.72 -7.20
CA LEU A 170 -36.16 -31.80 -7.13
C LEU A 170 -36.00 -32.25 -5.68
N ASP A 171 -36.01 -33.56 -5.44
CA ASP A 171 -35.79 -34.13 -4.11
C ASP A 171 -34.38 -34.75 -4.04
N TRP A 172 -33.52 -34.10 -3.26
CA TRP A 172 -32.15 -34.53 -3.02
C TRP A 172 -32.07 -35.44 -1.80
N ASN A 173 -31.48 -36.61 -1.95
CA ASN A 173 -31.07 -37.47 -0.84
C ASN A 173 -29.64 -37.13 -0.42
N GLU A 174 -29.40 -37.17 0.88
CA GLU A 174 -28.08 -37.02 1.47
C GLU A 174 -27.64 -38.39 2.00
N SER A 175 -26.42 -38.79 1.64
CA SER A 175 -25.75 -39.96 2.19
C SER A 175 -24.46 -39.53 2.88
N ILE A 176 -24.07 -40.25 3.94
CA ILE A 176 -22.75 -40.10 4.60
C ILE A 176 -21.89 -41.34 4.29
N GLU A 177 -22.38 -42.25 3.46
CA GLU A 177 -21.58 -43.38 2.99
C GLU A 177 -20.40 -42.86 2.16
N ASP A 178 -19.27 -43.55 2.28
CA ASP A 178 -18.09 -43.19 1.50
C ASP A 178 -18.31 -43.55 0.03
N HIS A 179 -18.26 -42.53 -0.83
CA HIS A 179 -18.37 -42.68 -2.28
C HIS A 179 -17.04 -42.31 -2.94
N PRO A 180 -16.38 -43.23 -3.67
CA PRO A 180 -15.16 -42.88 -4.38
C PRO A 180 -15.47 -41.83 -5.45
N LYS A 181 -14.64 -40.78 -5.53
CA LYS A 181 -14.81 -39.72 -6.52
C LYS A 181 -14.66 -40.29 -7.93
N SER A 182 -15.69 -40.14 -8.77
CA SER A 182 -15.66 -40.60 -10.16
C SER A 182 -14.65 -39.80 -10.99
N PHE A 183 -14.22 -40.35 -12.12
CA PHE A 183 -13.31 -39.65 -13.03
C PHE A 183 -13.88 -38.30 -13.51
N GLU A 184 -15.17 -38.24 -13.78
CA GLU A 184 -15.84 -37.00 -14.22
C GLU A 184 -15.94 -35.98 -13.09
N GLN A 185 -16.19 -36.42 -11.86
CA GLN A 185 -16.11 -35.57 -10.67
C GLN A 185 -14.71 -35.02 -10.47
N LYS A 186 -13.67 -35.83 -10.71
CA LYS A 186 -12.29 -35.34 -10.75
C LYS A 186 -12.17 -34.25 -11.81
N LEU A 187 -12.51 -34.50 -13.07
CA LEU A 187 -12.38 -33.49 -14.15
C LEU A 187 -13.04 -32.14 -13.83
N LEU A 188 -14.28 -32.14 -13.32
CA LEU A 188 -14.95 -30.90 -12.93
C LEU A 188 -14.20 -30.19 -11.79
N HIS A 189 -13.78 -30.94 -10.76
CA HIS A 189 -12.97 -30.40 -9.67
C HIS A 189 -11.62 -29.86 -10.15
N GLU A 190 -10.92 -30.53 -11.07
CA GLU A 190 -9.62 -30.09 -11.59
C GLU A 190 -9.73 -28.71 -12.27
N GLY A 191 -10.74 -28.54 -13.12
CA GLY A 191 -10.98 -27.29 -13.83
C GLY A 191 -11.29 -26.13 -12.87
N ASP A 192 -12.18 -26.36 -11.90
CA ASP A 192 -12.56 -25.36 -10.91
C ASP A 192 -11.38 -25.03 -9.96
N CYS A 193 -10.73 -26.07 -9.44
CA CYS A 193 -9.58 -25.96 -8.54
C CYS A 193 -8.42 -25.19 -9.20
N LEU A 194 -8.10 -25.47 -10.47
CA LEU A 194 -7.05 -24.77 -11.19
C LEU A 194 -7.35 -23.26 -11.32
N ASP A 195 -8.62 -22.90 -11.56
CA ASP A 195 -9.00 -21.50 -11.75
C ASP A 195 -9.00 -20.68 -10.44
N ILE A 196 -8.86 -21.32 -9.27
CA ILE A 196 -8.72 -20.65 -7.96
C ILE A 196 -7.53 -19.68 -7.92
N ILE A 197 -6.51 -19.87 -8.79
CA ILE A 197 -5.37 -18.95 -8.96
C ILE A 197 -5.83 -17.48 -9.10
N ARG A 198 -6.99 -17.23 -9.70
CA ARG A 198 -7.55 -15.87 -9.88
C ARG A 198 -8.04 -15.22 -8.59
N ALA A 199 -8.42 -16.03 -7.60
CA ALA A 199 -9.19 -15.63 -6.43
C ALA A 199 -8.40 -15.75 -5.12
N ARG A 200 -7.20 -16.34 -5.17
CA ARG A 200 -6.34 -16.54 -4.00
C ARG A 200 -4.91 -16.14 -4.29
N LEU A 201 -4.25 -15.65 -3.25
CA LEU A 201 -2.82 -15.40 -3.25
C LEU A 201 -1.98 -16.68 -3.40
N LYS A 202 -2.53 -17.82 -2.99
CA LYS A 202 -1.82 -19.09 -2.89
C LYS A 202 -2.58 -20.15 -3.67
N PHE A 203 -1.87 -20.83 -4.56
CA PHE A 203 -2.36 -22.03 -5.23
C PHE A 203 -1.36 -23.16 -5.02
N ASN A 204 -1.89 -24.37 -4.83
CA ASN A 204 -1.07 -25.56 -4.64
C ASN A 204 -1.61 -26.68 -5.52
N GLY A 205 -0.86 -27.03 -6.56
CA GLY A 205 -1.18 -28.07 -7.53
C GLY A 205 -1.31 -29.47 -6.92
N SER A 206 -0.82 -29.70 -5.69
CA SER A 206 -1.08 -30.98 -5.00
C SER A 206 -2.54 -31.20 -4.61
N LEU A 207 -3.39 -30.16 -4.72
CA LEU A 207 -4.83 -30.30 -4.57
C LEU A 207 -5.48 -31.00 -5.77
N LEU A 208 -4.86 -30.90 -6.95
CA LEU A 208 -5.30 -31.54 -8.19
C LEU A 208 -5.25 -33.07 -8.05
N HIS A 209 -6.25 -33.77 -8.56
CA HIS A 209 -6.23 -35.24 -8.57
C HIS A 209 -5.20 -35.78 -9.56
N PHE A 210 -4.89 -35.04 -10.63
CA PHE A 210 -3.90 -35.41 -11.63
C PHE A 210 -2.51 -35.50 -11.00
N TYR A 211 -2.22 -34.61 -10.04
CA TYR A 211 -1.03 -34.73 -9.20
C TYR A 211 -1.05 -36.04 -8.42
N LYS A 212 -2.12 -36.29 -7.65
CA LYS A 212 -2.23 -37.46 -6.75
C LYS A 212 -2.21 -38.79 -7.50
N ASP A 213 -2.83 -38.84 -8.68
CA ASP A 213 -3.01 -40.07 -9.45
C ASP A 213 -1.81 -40.37 -10.35
N ILE A 214 -1.12 -39.33 -10.87
CA ILE A 214 -0.11 -39.46 -11.93
C ILE A 214 1.15 -38.64 -11.61
N ALA A 215 1.02 -37.32 -11.51
CA ALA A 215 2.15 -36.39 -11.51
C ALA A 215 3.05 -36.47 -10.27
N GLU A 216 2.58 -37.00 -9.15
CA GLU A 216 3.41 -37.26 -7.96
C GLU A 216 4.47 -38.34 -8.23
N HIS A 217 4.22 -39.23 -9.20
CA HIS A 217 5.05 -40.40 -9.48
C HIS A 217 5.69 -40.37 -10.88
N ASP A 218 5.28 -39.44 -11.73
CA ASP A 218 5.82 -39.26 -13.09
C ASP A 218 6.31 -37.82 -13.29
N GLN A 219 7.62 -37.67 -13.50
CA GLN A 219 8.28 -36.36 -13.64
C GLN A 219 7.88 -35.63 -14.93
N GLU A 220 7.55 -36.35 -16.01
CA GLU A 220 7.08 -35.73 -17.24
C GLU A 220 5.67 -35.18 -17.03
N ALA A 221 4.79 -35.96 -16.41
CA ALA A 221 3.45 -35.52 -16.03
C ALA A 221 3.50 -34.32 -15.08
N PHE A 222 4.42 -34.32 -14.12
CA PHE A 222 4.62 -33.19 -13.21
C PHE A 222 5.03 -31.92 -13.95
N ASP A 223 5.98 -32.01 -14.88
CA ASP A 223 6.46 -30.87 -15.66
C ASP A 223 5.35 -30.33 -16.59
N GLU A 224 4.56 -31.21 -17.20
CA GLU A 224 3.41 -30.83 -18.04
C GLU A 224 2.29 -30.19 -17.22
N MET A 225 2.01 -30.70 -16.02
CA MET A 225 1.05 -30.09 -15.09
C MET A 225 1.53 -28.71 -14.63
N ALA A 226 2.81 -28.56 -14.27
CA ALA A 226 3.39 -27.28 -13.88
C ALA A 226 3.29 -26.23 -15.00
N LYS A 227 3.49 -26.68 -16.25
CA LYS A 227 3.31 -25.84 -17.43
C LYS A 227 1.84 -25.45 -17.61
N LEU A 228 0.89 -26.38 -17.45
CA LEU A 228 -0.54 -26.07 -17.48
C LEU A 228 -0.94 -25.03 -16.43
N ILE A 229 -0.45 -25.15 -15.19
CA ILE A 229 -0.68 -24.18 -14.11
C ILE A 229 -0.20 -22.79 -14.49
N THR A 230 0.98 -22.73 -15.11
CA THR A 230 1.60 -21.49 -15.56
C THR A 230 0.84 -20.85 -16.72
N GLU A 231 0.42 -21.64 -17.71
CA GLU A 231 -0.40 -21.18 -18.83
C GLU A 231 -1.79 -20.71 -18.37
N ALA A 232 -2.38 -21.36 -17.37
CA ALA A 232 -3.64 -20.93 -16.74
C ALA A 232 -3.49 -19.57 -16.04
N ARG A 233 -2.40 -19.36 -15.28
CA ARG A 233 -2.08 -18.06 -14.66
C ARG A 233 -1.95 -16.95 -15.71
N SER A 234 -1.25 -17.24 -16.80
CA SER A 234 -1.12 -16.33 -17.95
C SER A 234 -2.48 -15.98 -18.55
N LEU A 235 -3.33 -16.98 -18.79
CA LEU A 235 -4.66 -16.79 -19.36
C LEU A 235 -5.53 -15.90 -18.46
N ILE A 236 -5.56 -16.17 -17.15
CA ILE A 236 -6.27 -15.36 -16.15
C ILE A 236 -5.81 -13.89 -16.20
N SER A 237 -4.50 -13.65 -16.25
CA SER A 237 -3.92 -12.30 -16.31
C SER A 237 -4.28 -11.57 -17.62
N GLN A 238 -4.22 -12.26 -18.76
CA GLN A 238 -4.61 -11.67 -20.05
C GLN A 238 -6.11 -11.36 -20.13
N GLN A 239 -6.94 -12.12 -19.44
CA GLN A 239 -8.38 -11.84 -19.31
C GLN A 239 -8.69 -10.71 -18.30
N GLY A 240 -7.67 -10.15 -17.64
CA GLY A 240 -7.83 -9.08 -16.66
C GLY A 240 -8.41 -9.56 -15.34
N ASP A 241 -8.32 -10.85 -15.03
CA ASP A 241 -9.01 -11.50 -13.91
C ASP A 241 -8.02 -11.92 -12.79
N GLN A 242 -6.83 -11.32 -12.75
CA GLN A 242 -5.80 -11.67 -11.78
C GLN A 242 -6.13 -11.20 -10.35
N TYR A 243 -5.82 -12.05 -9.37
CA TYR A 243 -5.97 -11.71 -7.95
C TYR A 243 -5.24 -10.40 -7.61
N SER A 244 -5.90 -9.49 -6.88
CA SER A 244 -5.37 -8.17 -6.49
C SER A 244 -4.94 -7.25 -7.65
N SER A 245 -5.24 -7.58 -8.91
CA SER A 245 -4.86 -6.79 -10.10
C SER A 245 -5.91 -6.91 -11.20
N LEU A 246 -7.17 -6.73 -10.82
CA LEU A 246 -8.34 -6.77 -11.70
C LEU A 246 -8.29 -5.63 -12.74
N ILE A 247 -8.32 -5.97 -14.03
CA ILE A 247 -8.41 -5.00 -15.13
C ILE A 247 -9.82 -5.08 -15.73
N GLU A 248 -10.73 -4.24 -15.24
CA GLU A 248 -12.17 -4.32 -15.58
C GLU A 248 -12.43 -4.22 -17.08
N GLU A 249 -11.71 -3.37 -17.81
CA GLU A 249 -11.85 -3.24 -19.27
C GLU A 249 -11.63 -4.56 -20.00
N ARG A 250 -10.55 -5.29 -19.66
CA ARG A 250 -10.27 -6.60 -20.25
C ARG A 250 -11.29 -7.63 -19.80
N LYS A 251 -11.62 -7.64 -18.51
CA LYS A 251 -12.58 -8.58 -17.95
C LYS A 251 -13.97 -8.48 -18.56
N ARG A 252 -14.42 -7.28 -18.93
CA ARG A 252 -15.69 -7.07 -19.64
C ARG A 252 -15.77 -7.84 -20.96
N ILE A 253 -14.68 -7.88 -21.73
CA ILE A 253 -14.63 -8.62 -23.00
C ILE A 253 -14.91 -10.11 -22.76
N PHE A 254 -14.29 -10.67 -21.71
CA PHE A 254 -14.44 -12.07 -21.32
C PHE A 254 -15.66 -12.32 -20.40
N SER A 255 -16.44 -11.29 -20.08
CA SER A 255 -17.68 -11.41 -19.31
C SER A 255 -18.88 -11.10 -20.21
N SER A 256 -18.93 -11.79 -21.36
CA SER A 256 -19.91 -11.58 -22.42
C SER A 256 -20.39 -12.90 -23.02
N GLU A 257 -21.40 -12.85 -23.88
CA GLU A 257 -21.88 -14.01 -24.65
C GLU A 257 -20.82 -14.60 -25.59
N LEU A 258 -19.79 -13.82 -25.95
CA LEU A 258 -18.69 -14.25 -26.81
C LEU A 258 -17.49 -14.81 -26.04
N CYS A 259 -17.58 -14.94 -24.71
CA CYS A 259 -16.49 -15.31 -23.82
C CYS A 259 -15.66 -16.52 -24.31
N PHE A 260 -16.31 -17.61 -24.72
CA PHE A 260 -15.61 -18.82 -25.19
C PHE A 260 -14.83 -18.56 -26.47
N SER A 261 -15.46 -17.92 -27.47
CA SER A 261 -14.81 -17.58 -28.74
C SER A 261 -13.62 -16.63 -28.56
N CYS A 262 -13.76 -15.60 -27.71
CA CYS A 262 -12.67 -14.69 -27.37
C CYS A 262 -11.51 -15.41 -26.66
N THR A 263 -11.83 -16.40 -25.80
CA THR A 263 -10.83 -17.21 -25.12
C THR A 263 -10.06 -18.09 -26.12
N GLN A 264 -10.76 -18.76 -27.03
CA GLN A 264 -10.12 -19.56 -28.07
C GLN A 264 -9.28 -18.71 -29.03
N GLU A 265 -9.77 -17.53 -29.41
CA GLU A 265 -9.01 -16.59 -30.25
C GLU A 265 -7.73 -16.12 -29.55
N LEU A 266 -7.81 -15.79 -28.26
CA LEU A 266 -6.65 -15.41 -27.45
C LEU A 266 -5.60 -16.53 -27.44
N LEU A 267 -6.01 -17.78 -27.21
CA LEU A 267 -5.12 -18.95 -27.24
C LEU A 267 -4.44 -19.09 -28.61
N LYS A 268 -5.23 -19.06 -29.70
CA LYS A 268 -4.71 -19.20 -31.09
C LYS A 268 -3.74 -18.08 -31.47
N ASN A 269 -4.08 -16.83 -31.14
CA ASN A 269 -3.25 -15.66 -31.48
C ASN A 269 -1.96 -15.57 -30.66
N LYS A 270 -1.88 -16.30 -29.53
CA LYS A 270 -0.75 -16.29 -28.60
C LYS A 270 -0.22 -17.70 -28.32
N ILE A 271 -0.20 -18.56 -29.34
CA ILE A 271 0.19 -19.98 -29.21
C ILE A 271 1.58 -20.17 -28.57
N GLU A 272 2.50 -19.21 -28.74
CA GLU A 272 3.82 -19.23 -28.11
C GLU A 272 3.79 -19.14 -26.58
N PHE A 273 2.74 -18.55 -26.01
CA PHE A 273 2.51 -18.45 -24.56
C PHE A 273 1.64 -19.59 -24.01
N TYR A 274 0.87 -20.25 -24.87
CA TYR A 274 -0.09 -21.29 -24.49
C TYR A 274 0.06 -22.61 -25.25
N PRO A 275 1.29 -23.12 -25.48
CA PRO A 275 1.47 -24.29 -26.34
C PRO A 275 0.76 -25.54 -25.80
N LEU A 276 0.68 -25.73 -24.48
CA LEU A 276 0.03 -26.89 -23.88
C LEU A 276 -1.50 -26.74 -23.92
N LEU A 277 -2.06 -25.62 -23.47
CA LEU A 277 -3.50 -25.34 -23.52
C LEU A 277 -4.03 -25.39 -24.96
N CYS A 278 -3.36 -24.75 -25.92
CA CYS A 278 -3.79 -24.77 -27.32
C CYS A 278 -3.86 -26.19 -27.89
N SER A 279 -2.85 -27.01 -27.59
CA SER A 279 -2.76 -28.37 -28.10
C SER A 279 -3.80 -29.28 -27.45
N LEU A 280 -3.93 -29.23 -26.12
CA LEU A 280 -4.86 -30.10 -25.39
C LEU A 280 -6.32 -29.69 -25.53
N THR A 281 -6.61 -28.47 -25.99
CA THR A 281 -7.98 -27.97 -26.21
C THR A 281 -8.31 -27.74 -27.68
N GLN A 282 -7.48 -28.27 -28.59
CA GLN A 282 -7.69 -28.15 -30.03
C GLN A 282 -9.09 -28.63 -30.40
N GLU A 283 -9.87 -27.75 -31.04
CA GLU A 283 -11.27 -27.99 -31.45
C GLU A 283 -12.20 -28.40 -30.29
N ASN A 284 -11.75 -28.23 -29.05
CA ASN A 284 -12.45 -28.63 -27.83
C ASN A 284 -12.99 -30.09 -27.88
N ARG A 285 -12.14 -31.03 -28.32
CA ARG A 285 -12.46 -32.46 -28.46
C ARG A 285 -11.48 -33.36 -27.72
N LEU A 286 -11.84 -34.64 -27.56
CA LEU A 286 -10.92 -35.68 -27.10
C LEU A 286 -9.94 -36.06 -28.21
N LEU A 287 -8.68 -36.12 -27.84
CA LEU A 287 -7.58 -36.51 -28.73
C LEU A 287 -7.31 -38.00 -28.56
N SER A 288 -6.96 -38.66 -29.66
CA SER A 288 -6.44 -40.03 -29.61
C SER A 288 -5.03 -40.04 -29.01
N GLN A 289 -4.62 -41.19 -28.45
CA GLN A 289 -3.25 -41.34 -27.94
C GLN A 289 -2.20 -41.09 -29.03
N ASN A 290 -2.50 -41.40 -30.29
CA ASN A 290 -1.57 -41.17 -31.40
C ASN A 290 -1.40 -39.67 -31.69
N GLU A 291 -2.47 -38.87 -31.63
CA GLU A 291 -2.38 -37.41 -31.72
C GLU A 291 -1.62 -36.85 -30.52
N LEU A 292 -1.94 -37.31 -29.30
CA LEU A 292 -1.28 -36.84 -28.07
C LEU A 292 0.23 -37.09 -28.07
N ARG A 293 0.69 -38.21 -28.63
CA ARG A 293 2.11 -38.56 -28.77
C ARG A 293 2.87 -37.68 -29.77
N GLN A 294 2.17 -36.98 -30.67
CA GLN A 294 2.82 -36.08 -31.64
C GLN A 294 3.23 -34.75 -30.99
N PHE A 295 2.64 -34.41 -29.84
CA PHE A 295 2.99 -33.19 -29.13
C PHE A 295 4.20 -33.40 -28.22
N SER A 296 5.14 -32.47 -28.30
CA SER A 296 6.23 -32.29 -27.34
C SER A 296 5.93 -31.05 -26.50
N PHE A 297 5.40 -31.24 -25.29
CA PHE A 297 5.01 -30.12 -24.44
C PHE A 297 6.17 -29.49 -23.67
N ILE A 298 7.20 -30.29 -23.37
CA ILE A 298 8.38 -29.85 -22.63
C ILE A 298 9.58 -29.89 -23.58
N ASP A 299 10.29 -28.77 -23.74
CA ASP A 299 11.58 -28.78 -24.43
C ASP A 299 12.64 -29.40 -23.50
N ARG A 300 13.19 -30.55 -23.91
CA ARG A 300 14.26 -31.24 -23.18
C ARG A 300 15.63 -30.93 -23.77
N THR A 301 15.72 -30.04 -24.76
CA THR A 301 17.00 -29.65 -25.35
C THR A 301 17.88 -28.98 -24.30
N PRO A 302 19.08 -29.50 -24.01
CA PRO A 302 19.90 -28.96 -22.93
C PRO A 302 20.37 -27.53 -23.23
N TYR A 303 20.54 -26.74 -22.17
CA TYR A 303 21.27 -25.49 -22.22
C TYR A 303 22.71 -25.74 -22.71
N ASP A 304 23.17 -24.94 -23.67
CA ASP A 304 24.54 -25.01 -24.18
C ASP A 304 25.33 -23.75 -23.73
N PRO A 305 26.31 -23.89 -22.82
CA PRO A 305 27.12 -22.77 -22.37
C PRO A 305 28.06 -22.20 -23.43
N LEU A 306 28.26 -22.89 -24.56
CA LEU A 306 29.10 -22.43 -25.67
C LEU A 306 28.31 -21.61 -26.70
N LEU A 307 26.98 -21.71 -26.71
CA LEU A 307 26.14 -20.92 -27.60
C LEU A 307 25.92 -19.50 -27.03
N PRO A 308 25.71 -18.49 -27.91
CA PRO A 308 25.29 -17.17 -27.49
C PRO A 308 24.04 -17.23 -26.63
N LEU A 309 23.86 -16.24 -25.76
CA LEU A 309 22.63 -16.08 -24.99
C LEU A 309 21.51 -15.58 -25.90
N THR A 310 20.91 -16.51 -26.65
CA THR A 310 19.68 -16.30 -27.42
C THR A 310 18.47 -16.52 -26.52
N THR A 311 17.29 -16.07 -26.94
CA THR A 311 16.01 -16.34 -26.25
C THR A 311 15.83 -17.82 -25.93
N GLU A 312 16.12 -18.68 -26.90
CA GLU A 312 15.95 -20.13 -26.77
C GLU A 312 16.94 -20.73 -25.77
N ASN A 313 18.22 -20.35 -25.84
CA ASN A 313 19.23 -20.86 -24.91
C ASN A 313 19.01 -20.34 -23.47
N LEU A 314 18.52 -19.10 -23.32
CA LEU A 314 18.16 -18.53 -22.02
C LEU A 314 16.93 -19.22 -21.41
N ARG A 315 15.91 -19.54 -22.21
CA ARG A 315 14.75 -20.32 -21.78
C ARG A 315 15.18 -21.68 -21.23
N ARG A 316 16.04 -22.40 -21.96
CA ARG A 316 16.60 -23.69 -21.52
C ARG A 316 17.34 -23.55 -20.19
N TYR A 317 18.11 -22.48 -20.01
CA TYR A 317 18.77 -22.22 -18.73
C TYR A 317 17.77 -22.02 -17.59
N MET A 318 16.71 -21.22 -17.80
CA MET A 318 15.65 -21.00 -16.81
C MET A 318 14.95 -22.32 -16.44
N GLU A 319 14.65 -23.16 -17.42
CA GLU A 319 13.94 -24.43 -17.21
C GLU A 319 14.82 -25.49 -16.52
N GLN A 320 16.12 -25.56 -16.85
CA GLN A 320 17.00 -26.65 -16.39
C GLN A 320 17.88 -26.28 -15.19
N HIS A 321 18.15 -24.99 -14.99
CA HIS A 321 19.03 -24.49 -13.93
C HIS A 321 18.29 -23.51 -13.00
N TYR A 322 19.06 -22.81 -12.17
CA TYR A 322 18.55 -21.79 -11.24
C TYR A 322 18.97 -20.41 -11.75
N LEU A 323 18.06 -19.75 -12.45
CA LEU A 323 18.23 -18.39 -12.91
C LEU A 323 17.75 -17.43 -11.82
N LEU A 324 18.62 -16.56 -11.34
CA LEU A 324 18.25 -15.58 -10.32
C LEU A 324 18.09 -14.20 -10.95
N ALA A 325 17.11 -13.44 -10.48
CA ALA A 325 16.95 -12.04 -10.77
C ALA A 325 17.24 -11.21 -9.53
N ARG A 326 18.02 -10.15 -9.70
CA ARG A 326 18.07 -9.07 -8.74
C ARG A 326 17.43 -7.84 -9.34
N ALA A 327 16.24 -7.53 -8.85
CA ALA A 327 15.56 -6.30 -9.19
C ALA A 327 16.14 -5.13 -8.39
N LEU A 328 16.20 -3.94 -9.00
CA LEU A 328 16.70 -2.71 -8.40
C LEU A 328 15.59 -1.65 -8.43
N SER A 329 15.34 -1.03 -7.28
CA SER A 329 14.40 0.08 -7.13
C SER A 329 15.10 1.42 -7.33
N ASP A 330 14.38 2.43 -7.83
CA ASP A 330 14.83 3.82 -7.97
C ASP A 330 16.24 3.96 -8.58
N SER A 331 16.53 3.21 -9.64
CA SER A 331 17.90 3.09 -10.18
C SER A 331 18.56 4.43 -10.53
N THR A 332 17.75 5.45 -10.85
CA THR A 332 18.19 6.81 -11.22
C THR A 332 18.22 7.82 -10.07
N GLU A 333 17.79 7.46 -8.86
CA GLU A 333 17.83 8.36 -7.70
C GLU A 333 19.28 8.67 -7.29
N VAL A 334 19.60 9.95 -7.14
CA VAL A 334 20.92 10.44 -6.73
C VAL A 334 21.00 10.47 -5.22
N ILE A 335 21.99 9.76 -4.68
CA ILE A 335 22.21 9.69 -3.24
C ILE A 335 22.98 10.95 -2.79
N PRO A 336 22.41 11.79 -1.92
CA PRO A 336 23.07 13.01 -1.48
C PRO A 336 24.39 12.69 -0.78
N SER A 337 25.48 13.37 -1.17
CA SER A 337 26.76 13.22 -0.48
C SER A 337 26.62 13.73 0.95
N THR A 338 26.61 12.83 1.94
CA THR A 338 26.64 13.27 3.34
C THR A 338 27.97 13.95 3.64
N ILE A 339 27.94 15.02 4.46
CA ILE A 339 29.09 15.87 4.84
C ILE A 339 30.32 15.05 5.33
N LYS A 340 30.10 13.81 5.80
CA LYS A 340 31.15 12.93 6.33
C LYS A 340 31.96 12.17 5.28
N THR A 341 31.58 12.18 4.00
CA THR A 341 32.28 11.48 2.92
C THR A 341 32.31 12.30 1.62
N PRO A 342 33.47 12.81 1.18
CA PRO A 342 33.60 13.72 0.04
C PRO A 342 33.62 12.96 -1.30
N TYR A 343 32.67 12.04 -1.51
CA TYR A 343 32.54 11.36 -2.80
C TYR A 343 31.62 12.14 -3.73
N LEU A 344 31.90 12.03 -5.03
CA LEU A 344 30.98 12.45 -6.08
C LEU A 344 29.60 11.80 -5.84
N PRO A 345 28.50 12.55 -6.04
CA PRO A 345 27.17 11.96 -6.02
C PRO A 345 27.12 10.77 -6.98
N GLU A 346 26.52 9.67 -6.53
CA GLU A 346 26.28 8.47 -7.33
C GLU A 346 24.78 8.15 -7.26
N THR A 347 24.27 7.47 -8.29
CA THR A 347 22.89 6.99 -8.26
C THR A 347 22.75 5.70 -7.45
N GLN A 348 21.52 5.34 -7.10
CA GLN A 348 21.21 4.05 -6.48
C GLN A 348 21.64 2.87 -7.36
N GLY A 349 21.41 2.95 -8.68
CA GLY A 349 21.88 1.94 -9.64
C GLY A 349 23.41 1.83 -9.66
N GLU A 350 24.13 2.94 -9.66
CA GLU A 350 25.60 2.96 -9.58
C GLU A 350 26.13 2.40 -8.26
N LEU A 351 25.49 2.77 -7.15
CA LEU A 351 25.80 2.26 -5.82
C LEU A 351 25.65 0.74 -5.79
N GLU A 352 24.51 0.21 -6.23
CA GLU A 352 24.23 -1.23 -6.22
C GLU A 352 25.14 -1.98 -7.21
N ALA A 353 25.39 -1.47 -8.42
CA ALA A 353 26.34 -2.08 -9.35
C ALA A 353 27.75 -2.17 -8.76
N ARG A 354 28.25 -1.08 -8.15
CA ARG A 354 29.56 -1.07 -7.46
C ARG A 354 29.62 -2.03 -6.28
N LYS A 355 28.50 -2.22 -5.61
CA LYS A 355 28.34 -3.13 -4.47
C LYS A 355 28.37 -4.59 -4.91
N ASP A 356 27.86 -4.90 -6.09
CA ASP A 356 27.71 -6.26 -6.62
C ASP A 356 28.91 -6.73 -7.41
N THR A 357 29.65 -5.78 -7.98
CA THR A 357 30.86 -6.04 -8.78
C THR A 357 32.16 -5.88 -7.99
N ARG A 358 32.09 -5.72 -6.66
CA ARG A 358 33.26 -5.42 -5.82
C ARG A 358 34.30 -6.55 -5.85
N ILE A 359 35.56 -6.21 -6.13
CA ILE A 359 36.69 -7.15 -6.16
C ILE A 359 37.54 -7.03 -4.89
N LEU A 360 38.06 -8.15 -4.39
CA LEU A 360 38.87 -8.30 -3.16
C LEU A 360 40.13 -7.42 -3.07
N SER A 361 40.60 -6.84 -4.18
CA SER A 361 41.86 -6.10 -4.28
C SER A 361 41.72 -4.61 -4.58
N GLU A 362 40.50 -4.10 -4.83
CA GLU A 362 40.29 -2.70 -5.20
C GLU A 362 39.87 -1.84 -3.99
N GLN A 363 40.52 -0.69 -3.82
CA GLN A 363 40.09 0.29 -2.82
C GLN A 363 38.69 0.78 -3.16
N THR A 364 37.74 0.47 -2.29
CA THR A 364 36.38 1.01 -2.42
C THR A 364 36.29 2.40 -1.80
N ARG A 365 35.33 3.20 -2.23
CA ARG A 365 34.96 4.49 -1.62
C ARG A 365 34.48 4.36 -0.15
N SER A 366 34.52 3.18 0.48
CA SER A 366 34.15 3.03 1.90
C SER A 366 35.34 3.34 2.81
N ARG A 367 35.13 4.12 3.88
CA ARG A 367 36.12 4.31 4.97
C ARG A 367 36.28 3.07 5.87
N LYS A 368 35.46 2.03 5.70
CA LYS A 368 35.67 0.76 6.41
C LYS A 368 37.01 0.20 5.94
N ALA A 369 37.87 -0.21 6.87
CA ALA A 369 39.17 -0.81 6.56
C ALA A 369 39.03 -1.83 5.43
N ILE A 370 40.08 -1.98 4.60
CA ILE A 370 40.20 -2.97 3.52
C ILE A 370 39.93 -4.34 4.15
N SER A 371 38.66 -4.68 4.23
CA SER A 371 38.17 -5.97 4.64
C SER A 371 38.02 -6.70 3.33
N HIS A 372 38.67 -7.85 3.25
CA HIS A 372 38.62 -8.78 2.13
C HIS A 372 37.16 -9.13 1.80
N LYS A 373 36.47 -8.25 1.06
CA LYS A 373 35.05 -8.36 0.75
C LYS A 373 34.90 -8.31 -0.77
N GLU A 374 34.81 -9.48 -1.37
CA GLU A 374 34.27 -9.65 -2.72
C GLU A 374 32.75 -9.45 -2.65
N GLY A 375 32.19 -8.63 -3.54
CA GLY A 375 30.77 -8.33 -3.58
C GLY A 375 30.15 -7.90 -2.24
N ASN A 376 28.87 -8.19 -2.08
CA ASN A 376 28.17 -8.21 -0.80
C ASN A 376 27.53 -9.59 -0.65
N GLN A 377 27.82 -10.27 0.44
CA GLN A 377 27.48 -11.69 0.63
C GLN A 377 25.99 -11.95 0.85
N LEU A 378 25.21 -10.92 1.22
CA LEU A 378 23.81 -11.08 1.63
C LEU A 378 22.88 -10.30 0.70
N ARG A 379 22.88 -10.57 -0.61
CA ARG A 379 22.00 -9.86 -1.54
C ARG A 379 20.70 -10.60 -1.73
N SER A 380 19.59 -9.89 -1.51
CA SER A 380 18.27 -10.38 -1.85
C SER A 380 18.16 -10.51 -3.37
N VAL A 381 17.79 -11.70 -3.81
CA VAL A 381 17.56 -12.10 -5.20
C VAL A 381 16.36 -13.05 -5.24
N SER A 382 15.70 -13.14 -6.38
CA SER A 382 14.58 -14.05 -6.60
C SER A 382 14.95 -15.14 -7.58
N LEU A 383 14.50 -16.37 -7.34
CA LEU A 383 14.53 -17.43 -8.35
C LEU A 383 13.43 -17.13 -9.37
N ILE A 384 13.78 -17.00 -10.65
CA ILE A 384 12.81 -16.70 -11.72
C ILE A 384 12.46 -17.94 -12.54
N GLY A 385 11.23 -17.95 -13.05
CA GLY A 385 10.61 -19.09 -13.73
C GLY A 385 9.36 -19.58 -12.99
N ASP A 386 8.61 -20.46 -13.64
CA ASP A 386 7.47 -21.19 -13.05
C ASP A 386 6.41 -20.28 -12.41
N GLY A 387 6.20 -19.08 -12.97
CA GLY A 387 5.19 -18.13 -12.47
C GLY A 387 5.67 -17.07 -11.48
N THR A 388 6.96 -17.03 -11.15
CA THR A 388 7.48 -16.15 -10.10
C THR A 388 7.54 -14.69 -10.54
N GLU A 389 7.01 -13.76 -9.74
CA GLU A 389 7.15 -12.32 -9.98
C GLU A 389 8.55 -11.82 -9.61
N VAL A 390 8.88 -10.58 -10.03
CA VAL A 390 10.10 -9.87 -9.59
C VAL A 390 9.74 -8.77 -8.60
N PHE A 391 10.68 -8.42 -7.71
CA PHE A 391 10.48 -7.36 -6.72
C PHE A 391 10.27 -5.98 -7.35
N ALA A 392 11.10 -5.63 -8.35
CA ALA A 392 11.05 -4.38 -9.12
C ALA A 392 11.18 -4.65 -10.63
N GLN A 393 10.92 -3.63 -11.44
CA GLN A 393 10.67 -3.80 -12.87
C GLN A 393 11.94 -3.94 -13.72
N ALA A 394 13.10 -3.55 -13.21
CA ALA A 394 14.36 -3.68 -13.92
C ALA A 394 15.47 -4.18 -12.98
N GLY A 395 16.50 -4.81 -13.54
CA GLY A 395 17.57 -5.38 -12.74
C GLY A 395 18.56 -6.23 -13.52
N ILE A 396 19.28 -7.10 -12.83
CA ILE A 396 20.26 -8.02 -13.43
C ILE A 396 19.82 -9.48 -13.32
N LEU A 397 20.19 -10.28 -14.32
CA LEU A 397 20.10 -11.74 -14.27
C LEU A 397 21.45 -12.34 -13.89
N ILE A 398 21.40 -13.35 -13.03
CA ILE A 398 22.56 -14.00 -12.42
C ILE A 398 22.50 -15.49 -12.74
N PHE A 399 23.54 -15.99 -13.42
CA PHE A 399 23.70 -17.39 -13.74
C PHE A 399 24.41 -18.08 -12.57
N THR A 400 23.64 -18.74 -11.71
CA THR A 400 24.21 -19.42 -10.54
C THR A 400 25.08 -20.59 -10.96
N ARG A 401 26.34 -20.53 -10.55
CA ARG A 401 27.29 -21.66 -10.69
C ARG A 401 27.84 -22.10 -9.35
N ASN A 402 27.64 -21.29 -8.30
CA ASN A 402 28.21 -21.51 -6.98
C ASN A 402 27.12 -21.68 -5.91
N PHE A 403 26.78 -22.93 -5.59
CA PHE A 403 25.82 -23.24 -4.53
C PHE A 403 26.28 -22.82 -3.14
N GLU A 404 27.58 -22.60 -2.93
CA GLU A 404 28.04 -22.08 -1.65
C GLU A 404 27.70 -20.58 -1.49
N GLY A 405 27.40 -19.85 -2.58
CA GLY A 405 27.07 -18.42 -2.49
C GLY A 405 25.79 -18.13 -1.66
N PHE A 406 24.97 -19.13 -1.39
CA PHE A 406 23.71 -18.97 -0.66
C PHE A 406 23.90 -18.92 0.85
N HIS A 407 23.19 -18.00 1.49
CA HIS A 407 23.09 -17.87 2.95
C HIS A 407 21.68 -18.24 3.43
N GLU A 408 20.67 -17.96 2.60
CA GLU A 408 19.29 -18.27 2.90
C GLU A 408 18.49 -18.44 1.61
N ILE A 409 17.50 -19.32 1.63
CA ILE A 409 16.61 -19.62 0.50
C ILE A 409 15.22 -19.73 1.12
N LEU A 410 14.34 -18.80 0.76
CA LEU A 410 12.99 -18.68 1.29
C LEU A 410 12.00 -18.71 0.13
N SER A 411 10.87 -19.37 0.34
CA SER A 411 9.78 -19.43 -0.64
C SER A 411 8.93 -18.15 -0.66
N PHE A 412 9.26 -17.18 0.19
CA PHE A 412 8.58 -15.90 0.31
C PHE A 412 9.55 -14.79 0.73
N ASP A 413 9.16 -13.55 0.47
CA ASP A 413 9.88 -12.35 0.90
C ASP A 413 9.72 -12.11 2.42
N VAL A 414 10.83 -11.91 3.11
CA VAL A 414 10.90 -11.56 4.54
C VAL A 414 11.33 -10.11 4.76
N GLY A 415 11.42 -9.32 3.69
CA GLY A 415 11.76 -7.90 3.73
C GLY A 415 13.24 -7.64 4.00
N SER A 416 14.13 -8.60 3.71
CA SER A 416 15.56 -8.43 4.01
C SER A 416 16.23 -7.32 3.19
N GLY A 417 15.58 -6.91 2.08
CA GLY A 417 16.00 -5.81 1.21
C GLY A 417 15.85 -4.41 1.83
N HIS A 418 14.92 -4.21 2.77
CA HIS A 418 14.55 -2.88 3.29
C HIS A 418 15.19 -2.52 4.65
N ALA A 419 15.48 -3.51 5.50
CA ALA A 419 16.07 -3.28 6.82
C ALA A 419 17.61 -3.35 6.78
N LYS A 420 18.29 -2.50 7.54
CA LYS A 420 19.69 -2.77 7.90
C LYS A 420 19.72 -4.19 8.50
N LYS A 421 20.60 -5.05 7.95
CA LYS A 421 20.76 -6.48 8.24
C LYS A 421 21.18 -6.80 9.69
N GLU A 422 20.74 -6.01 10.66
CA GLU A 422 21.11 -6.10 12.07
C GLU A 422 20.57 -7.37 12.74
N HIS A 423 19.65 -8.11 12.09
CA HIS A 423 19.08 -9.36 12.61
C HIS A 423 19.47 -10.64 11.83
N LEU A 424 20.11 -10.53 10.67
CA LEU A 424 20.45 -11.69 9.85
C LEU A 424 21.92 -12.10 10.08
N SER A 425 22.12 -12.93 11.11
CA SER A 425 23.34 -13.73 11.30
C SER A 425 23.31 -15.02 10.46
N ALA A 426 22.80 -14.94 9.22
CA ALA A 426 22.66 -16.09 8.35
C ALA A 426 24.06 -16.64 8.01
N ASN A 427 24.38 -17.82 8.53
CA ASN A 427 25.60 -18.54 8.15
C ASN A 427 25.47 -19.02 6.70
N LYS A 428 26.59 -19.00 5.97
CA LYS A 428 26.70 -19.56 4.62
C LYS A 428 26.19 -21.00 4.61
N LEU A 429 25.31 -21.36 3.67
CA LEU A 429 24.81 -22.71 3.50
C LEU A 429 25.91 -23.59 2.88
N SER A 430 25.91 -24.89 3.20
CA SER A 430 26.70 -25.84 2.41
C SER A 430 26.08 -26.01 1.03
N ALA A 431 26.90 -26.36 0.03
CA ALA A 431 26.44 -26.58 -1.34
C ALA A 431 25.30 -27.61 -1.42
N GLU A 432 25.40 -28.72 -0.68
CA GLU A 432 24.37 -29.77 -0.62
C GLU A 432 23.04 -29.25 -0.06
N VAL A 433 23.08 -28.45 1.01
CA VAL A 433 21.87 -27.87 1.62
C VAL A 433 21.25 -26.83 0.69
N ALA A 434 22.06 -25.99 0.06
CA ALA A 434 21.58 -24.99 -0.89
C ALA A 434 20.93 -25.66 -2.11
N GLN A 435 21.57 -26.69 -2.68
CA GLN A 435 21.03 -27.43 -3.82
C GLN A 435 19.69 -28.10 -3.47
N LYS A 436 19.60 -28.75 -2.30
CA LYS A 436 18.34 -29.33 -1.83
C LYS A 436 17.24 -28.28 -1.67
N LYS A 437 17.52 -27.18 -0.97
CA LYS A 437 16.54 -26.10 -0.76
C LYS A 437 16.10 -25.44 -2.07
N LEU A 438 16.99 -25.28 -3.04
CA LEU A 438 16.66 -24.77 -4.37
C LEU A 438 15.79 -25.75 -5.16
N ALA A 439 16.06 -27.05 -5.07
CA ALA A 439 15.23 -28.08 -5.68
C ALA A 439 13.83 -28.09 -5.06
N ASP A 440 13.74 -28.08 -3.73
CA ASP A 440 12.47 -28.01 -2.99
C ASP A 440 11.69 -26.73 -3.37
N LEU A 441 12.38 -25.58 -3.45
CA LEU A 441 11.78 -24.32 -3.88
C LEU A 441 11.26 -24.41 -5.32
N LYS A 442 12.05 -24.90 -6.27
CA LYS A 442 11.64 -25.04 -7.67
C LYS A 442 10.43 -25.99 -7.82
N GLN A 443 10.38 -27.06 -7.04
CA GLN A 443 9.21 -27.94 -6.99
C GLN A 443 7.96 -27.22 -6.45
N GLN A 444 8.10 -26.39 -5.41
CA GLN A 444 7.00 -25.57 -4.89
C GLN A 444 6.52 -24.52 -5.90
N LEU A 445 7.44 -23.89 -6.65
CA LEU A 445 7.11 -22.94 -7.71
C LEU A 445 6.28 -23.61 -8.80
N LYS A 446 6.70 -24.80 -9.25
CA LYS A 446 5.97 -25.63 -10.21
C LYS A 446 4.57 -26.04 -9.76
N LEU A 447 4.36 -26.16 -8.45
CA LEU A 447 3.04 -26.40 -7.85
C LEU A 447 2.18 -25.13 -7.74
N GLY A 448 2.66 -23.95 -8.15
CA GLY A 448 1.87 -22.71 -8.17
C GLY A 448 2.29 -21.64 -7.17
N ASN A 449 3.27 -21.93 -6.32
CA ASN A 449 3.88 -21.05 -5.31
C ASN A 449 2.95 -20.47 -4.22
N TYR A 450 3.58 -19.95 -3.16
CA TYR A 450 2.96 -19.22 -2.07
C TYR A 450 3.30 -17.73 -2.16
N GLY A 451 2.31 -16.85 -2.34
CA GLY A 451 2.51 -15.42 -2.13
C GLY A 451 2.51 -15.04 -0.65
N THR A 452 3.05 -13.87 -0.34
CA THR A 452 2.97 -13.22 0.99
C THR A 452 2.22 -11.90 0.89
N GLU A 453 1.39 -11.60 1.90
CA GLU A 453 0.75 -10.31 2.02
C GLU A 453 1.66 -9.33 2.77
N PHE A 454 1.92 -8.19 2.16
CA PHE A 454 2.56 -7.03 2.76
C PHE A 454 1.54 -5.90 2.92
N GLN A 455 1.87 -4.90 3.74
CA GLN A 455 1.06 -3.68 3.83
C GLN A 455 0.87 -3.00 2.47
N ALA A 456 1.89 -3.06 1.61
CA ALA A 456 1.86 -2.50 0.25
C ALA A 456 1.14 -3.40 -0.78
N GLY A 457 0.71 -4.61 -0.41
CA GLY A 457 0.02 -5.55 -1.29
C GLY A 457 0.62 -6.95 -1.26
N SER A 458 0.10 -7.82 -2.12
CA SER A 458 0.62 -9.17 -2.35
C SER A 458 2.01 -9.14 -2.99
N ALA A 459 2.86 -10.12 -2.67
CA ALA A 459 4.10 -10.37 -3.41
C ALA A 459 4.23 -11.87 -3.71
N MET A 460 4.50 -12.20 -4.98
CA MET A 460 4.71 -13.58 -5.44
C MET A 460 6.18 -13.91 -5.71
N HIS A 461 7.08 -12.95 -5.47
CA HIS A 461 8.50 -13.16 -5.65
C HIS A 461 9.09 -13.97 -4.48
N THR A 462 10.14 -14.73 -4.78
CA THR A 462 10.93 -15.45 -3.76
C THR A 462 12.05 -14.58 -3.25
N GLU A 463 12.49 -14.81 -2.01
CA GLU A 463 13.66 -14.14 -1.44
C GLU A 463 14.77 -15.15 -1.11
N LEU A 464 15.92 -14.96 -1.75
CA LEU A 464 17.14 -15.73 -1.53
C LEU A 464 18.25 -14.75 -1.17
N LEU A 465 19.06 -15.10 -0.17
CA LEU A 465 20.26 -14.35 0.18
C LEU A 465 21.47 -14.96 -0.51
N TYR A 466 21.99 -14.27 -1.51
CA TYR A 466 23.05 -14.76 -2.37
C TYR A 466 24.26 -13.82 -2.40
N HIS A 467 25.45 -14.39 -2.46
CA HIS A 467 26.69 -13.68 -2.73
C HIS A 467 26.92 -13.60 -4.24
N ILE A 468 26.53 -12.48 -4.83
CA ILE A 468 26.71 -12.23 -6.26
C ILE A 468 28.17 -11.89 -6.56
N THR A 469 28.71 -12.49 -7.60
CA THR A 469 30.01 -12.14 -8.19
C THR A 469 29.84 -11.47 -9.56
N SER A 470 30.82 -10.67 -9.97
CA SER A 470 30.81 -10.01 -11.29
C SER A 470 30.90 -11.00 -12.47
N GLU A 471 31.34 -12.24 -12.21
CA GLU A 471 31.41 -13.30 -13.20
C GLU A 471 30.05 -13.88 -13.57
N GLU A 472 29.12 -13.88 -12.62
CA GLU A 472 27.79 -14.50 -12.76
C GLU A 472 26.73 -13.56 -13.34
N ILE A 473 27.00 -12.25 -13.39
CA ILE A 473 26.11 -11.27 -14.02
C ILE A 473 26.05 -11.56 -15.52
N ALA A 474 24.90 -12.06 -15.98
CA ALA A 474 24.72 -12.60 -17.31
C ALA A 474 23.96 -11.66 -18.24
N ALA A 475 23.01 -10.87 -17.71
CA ALA A 475 22.16 -9.98 -18.50
C ALA A 475 21.56 -8.86 -17.64
N VAL A 476 20.94 -7.88 -18.28
CA VAL A 476 20.02 -6.92 -17.65
C VAL A 476 18.61 -7.25 -18.10
N PHE A 477 17.67 -7.32 -17.16
CA PHE A 477 16.27 -7.59 -17.48
C PHE A 477 15.36 -6.39 -17.21
N TYR A 478 14.21 -6.42 -17.87
CA TYR A 478 13.04 -5.64 -17.49
C TYR A 478 11.77 -6.49 -17.52
N SER A 479 10.77 -6.13 -16.71
CA SER A 479 9.43 -6.71 -16.68
C SER A 479 8.39 -5.61 -16.80
N LYS A 480 7.34 -5.88 -17.57
CA LYS A 480 6.17 -4.98 -17.73
C LYS A 480 5.03 -5.34 -16.78
N GLU A 481 5.22 -6.37 -15.97
CA GLU A 481 4.19 -6.90 -15.09
C GLU A 481 4.07 -6.10 -13.80
N PRO A 482 2.95 -6.24 -13.09
CA PRO A 482 2.85 -5.79 -11.72
C PRO A 482 4.00 -6.31 -10.85
N CYS A 483 4.52 -5.47 -9.96
CA CYS A 483 5.52 -5.88 -8.98
C CYS A 483 5.30 -5.18 -7.63
N LEU A 484 5.87 -5.75 -6.56
CA LEU A 484 5.70 -5.23 -5.20
C LEU A 484 6.21 -3.79 -5.08
N TYR A 485 7.36 -3.48 -5.68
CA TYR A 485 7.92 -2.13 -5.61
C TYR A 485 7.00 -1.09 -6.25
N SER A 486 6.39 -1.39 -7.40
CA SER A 486 5.42 -0.49 -8.02
C SER A 486 4.13 -0.34 -7.22
N ARG A 487 3.70 -1.37 -6.46
CA ARG A 487 2.57 -1.22 -5.52
C ARG A 487 2.93 -0.30 -4.35
N ALA A 488 4.13 -0.46 -3.81
CA ALA A 488 4.62 0.28 -2.64
C ALA A 488 4.93 1.75 -2.94
N ASP A 489 5.60 2.03 -4.05
CA ASP A 489 6.16 3.35 -4.37
C ASP A 489 5.25 4.17 -5.30
N HIS A 490 4.52 3.52 -6.21
CA HIS A 490 3.81 4.25 -7.28
C HIS A 490 2.37 4.63 -6.94
N HIS A 491 1.91 4.29 -5.72
CA HIS A 491 0.49 4.32 -5.34
C HIS A 491 -0.41 3.66 -6.40
N SER A 492 0.14 2.70 -7.16
CA SER A 492 -0.60 1.97 -8.19
C SER A 492 -1.22 0.77 -7.49
N PRO A 493 -2.54 0.76 -7.22
CA PRO A 493 -3.16 -0.33 -6.46
C PRO A 493 -3.02 -1.68 -7.16
N ASP A 494 -2.89 -1.64 -8.49
CA ASP A 494 -2.67 -2.79 -9.38
C ASP A 494 -1.19 -3.17 -9.54
N GLY A 495 -0.25 -2.38 -9.02
CA GLY A 495 1.18 -2.60 -9.12
C GLY A 495 1.79 -2.41 -10.50
N LEU A 496 1.04 -1.90 -11.48
CA LEU A 496 1.54 -1.72 -12.84
C LEU A 496 2.66 -0.66 -12.92
N PRO A 497 3.56 -0.76 -13.92
CA PRO A 497 4.45 0.34 -14.24
C PRO A 497 3.65 1.60 -14.55
N PHE A 498 4.24 2.75 -14.26
CA PHE A 498 3.68 4.03 -14.69
C PHE A 498 3.37 4.06 -16.21
N HIS A 499 4.23 3.45 -17.02
CA HIS A 499 4.00 3.25 -18.45
C HIS A 499 4.61 1.92 -18.91
N PRO A 500 4.01 1.18 -19.86
CA PRO A 500 4.53 -0.12 -20.31
C PRO A 500 5.98 -0.12 -20.84
N GLN A 501 6.52 1.05 -21.21
CA GLN A 501 7.91 1.20 -21.67
C GLN A 501 8.87 1.78 -20.62
N SER A 502 8.37 2.19 -19.45
CA SER A 502 9.21 2.71 -18.35
C SER A 502 10.28 1.69 -17.91
N PRO A 503 9.95 0.39 -17.71
CA PRO A 503 10.93 -0.62 -17.34
C PRO A 503 12.07 -0.79 -18.34
N LEU A 504 11.76 -0.66 -19.64
CA LEU A 504 12.76 -0.76 -20.71
C LEU A 504 13.79 0.35 -20.61
N ILE A 505 13.36 1.59 -20.39
CA ILE A 505 14.26 2.74 -20.25
C ILE A 505 15.13 2.61 -19.00
N GLU A 506 14.58 2.14 -17.88
CA GLU A 506 15.35 1.87 -16.67
C GLU A 506 16.39 0.76 -16.89
N ALA A 507 16.02 -0.33 -17.59
CA ALA A 507 16.95 -1.38 -17.93
C ALA A 507 18.06 -0.92 -18.89
N LEU A 508 17.78 -0.02 -19.85
CA LEU A 508 18.83 0.56 -20.70
C LEU A 508 19.83 1.38 -19.87
N TYR A 509 19.35 2.14 -18.88
CA TYR A 509 20.20 2.85 -17.94
C TYR A 509 21.08 1.88 -17.12
N LEU A 510 20.47 0.86 -16.50
CA LEU A 510 21.18 -0.15 -15.71
C LEU A 510 22.20 -0.93 -16.55
N LYS A 511 21.88 -1.24 -17.80
CA LYS A 511 22.81 -1.86 -18.74
C LYS A 511 24.08 -1.03 -18.87
N GLU A 512 23.99 0.25 -19.17
CA GLU A 512 25.17 1.12 -19.25
C GLU A 512 25.96 1.17 -17.93
N VAL A 513 25.26 1.24 -16.79
CA VAL A 513 25.90 1.23 -15.47
C VAL A 513 26.69 -0.06 -15.25
N PHE A 514 26.08 -1.22 -15.44
CA PHE A 514 26.72 -2.52 -15.19
C PHE A 514 27.79 -2.85 -16.23
N GLU A 515 27.63 -2.47 -17.51
CA GLU A 515 28.67 -2.68 -18.53
C GLU A 515 29.93 -1.87 -18.22
N ARG A 516 29.80 -0.64 -17.72
CA ARG A 516 30.93 0.19 -17.28
C ARG A 516 31.66 -0.42 -16.08
N GLN A 517 30.91 -0.95 -15.11
CA GLN A 517 31.49 -1.56 -13.91
C GLN A 517 32.14 -2.91 -14.20
N THR A 518 31.48 -3.77 -14.97
CA THR A 518 31.95 -5.14 -15.26
C THR A 518 32.91 -5.21 -16.45
N LYS A 519 32.93 -4.19 -17.32
CA LYS A 519 33.61 -4.18 -18.63
C LYS A 519 33.14 -5.30 -19.57
N LYS A 520 31.95 -5.85 -19.33
CA LYS A 520 31.31 -6.87 -20.16
C LYS A 520 30.16 -6.25 -20.93
N LYS A 521 29.89 -6.76 -22.12
CA LYS A 521 28.63 -6.46 -22.81
C LYS A 521 27.53 -7.37 -22.26
N LEU A 522 26.42 -6.79 -21.83
CA LEU A 522 25.29 -7.49 -21.22
C LEU A 522 24.08 -7.45 -22.17
N PRO A 523 23.48 -8.58 -22.54
CA PRO A 523 22.24 -8.60 -23.30
C PRO A 523 21.09 -7.99 -22.49
N LEU A 524 20.11 -7.44 -23.21
CA LEU A 524 18.86 -6.95 -22.66
C LEU A 524 17.82 -8.06 -22.74
N VAL A 525 17.09 -8.30 -21.65
CA VAL A 525 16.11 -9.38 -21.53
C VAL A 525 14.76 -8.84 -21.09
N GLU A 526 13.70 -9.23 -21.79
CA GLU A 526 12.33 -9.05 -21.31
C GLU A 526 11.93 -10.31 -20.52
N TYR A 527 11.40 -10.11 -19.33
CA TYR A 527 10.91 -11.16 -18.44
C TYR A 527 9.44 -10.94 -18.09
N SER A 528 8.71 -12.04 -17.95
CA SER A 528 7.34 -12.07 -17.48
C SER A 528 7.12 -13.35 -16.67
N GLY A 529 6.85 -13.20 -15.38
CA GLY A 529 6.52 -14.29 -14.47
C GLY A 529 5.15 -14.87 -14.79
N ASN A 530 4.12 -14.02 -14.98
CA ASN A 530 2.76 -14.49 -15.24
C ASN A 530 2.64 -15.31 -16.53
N ASN A 531 3.40 -14.95 -17.58
CA ASN A 531 3.44 -15.69 -18.84
C ASN A 531 4.60 -16.69 -18.94
N ASN A 532 5.40 -16.86 -17.86
CA ASN A 532 6.64 -17.63 -17.81
C ASN A 532 7.50 -17.46 -19.07
N PHE A 533 7.64 -16.20 -19.45
CA PHE A 533 8.23 -15.77 -20.69
C PHE A 533 9.56 -15.09 -20.40
N ILE A 534 10.55 -15.43 -21.22
CA ILE A 534 11.84 -14.77 -21.21
C ILE A 534 12.33 -14.63 -22.65
N ALA A 535 12.76 -13.42 -23.03
CA ALA A 535 13.27 -13.17 -24.37
C ALA A 535 14.42 -12.17 -24.38
N VAL A 536 15.46 -12.51 -25.11
CA VAL A 536 16.57 -11.58 -25.40
C VAL A 536 16.07 -10.59 -26.44
N ARG A 537 16.20 -9.30 -26.13
CA ARG A 537 15.75 -8.19 -26.96
C ARG A 537 16.95 -7.41 -27.50
N GLU A 538 16.81 -6.94 -28.73
CA GLU A 538 17.74 -5.97 -29.28
C GLU A 538 17.56 -4.62 -28.58
N VAL A 539 18.66 -3.87 -28.47
CA VAL A 539 18.58 -2.48 -28.00
C VAL A 539 17.79 -1.69 -29.05
N PRO A 540 16.75 -0.92 -28.67
CA PRO A 540 15.97 -0.17 -29.63
C PRO A 540 16.85 0.78 -30.45
N SER A 541 16.55 0.89 -31.74
CA SER A 541 17.21 1.84 -32.64
C SER A 541 16.94 3.28 -32.20
N GLU A 542 17.74 4.22 -32.72
CA GLU A 542 17.57 5.65 -32.41
C GLU A 542 16.14 6.14 -32.67
N GLY A 543 15.53 5.72 -33.80
CA GLY A 543 14.17 6.10 -34.16
C GLY A 543 13.12 5.51 -33.21
N GLU A 544 13.32 4.28 -32.75
CA GLU A 544 12.44 3.63 -31.77
C GLU A 544 12.57 4.28 -30.39
N LEU A 545 13.79 4.60 -29.95
CA LEU A 545 14.01 5.32 -28.69
C LEU A 545 13.30 6.68 -28.70
N LEU A 546 13.39 7.44 -29.80
CA LEU A 546 12.70 8.72 -29.94
C LEU A 546 11.18 8.56 -29.81
N LYS A 547 10.61 7.50 -30.39
CA LYS A 547 9.18 7.19 -30.28
C LYS A 547 8.79 6.78 -28.85
N ILE A 548 9.58 5.93 -28.20
CA ILE A 548 9.36 5.50 -26.82
C ILE A 548 9.37 6.70 -25.87
N TRP A 549 10.34 7.61 -26.02
CA TRP A 549 10.42 8.83 -25.21
C TRP A 549 9.24 9.77 -25.45
N GLU A 550 8.76 9.88 -26.69
CA GLU A 550 7.55 10.65 -27.03
C GLU A 550 6.31 10.07 -26.35
N GLU A 551 6.10 8.75 -26.40
CA GLU A 551 5.00 8.05 -25.74
C GLU A 551 5.06 8.21 -24.21
N LEU A 552 6.22 7.97 -23.60
CA LEU A 552 6.43 8.09 -22.16
C LEU A 552 6.09 9.49 -21.64
N ILE A 553 6.56 10.52 -22.35
CA ILE A 553 6.31 11.90 -21.94
C ILE A 553 4.88 12.31 -22.20
N GLU A 554 4.27 11.83 -23.29
CA GLU A 554 2.84 12.02 -23.49
C GLU A 554 2.03 11.43 -22.32
N SER A 555 2.34 10.20 -21.88
CA SER A 555 1.71 9.61 -20.71
C SER A 555 2.00 10.37 -19.43
N ALA A 556 3.23 10.89 -19.24
CA ALA A 556 3.60 11.62 -18.02
C ALA A 556 2.84 12.95 -17.95
N ILE A 557 2.78 13.65 -19.07
CA ILE A 557 2.02 14.90 -19.21
C ILE A 557 0.53 14.63 -19.04
N ASN A 558 -0.03 13.62 -19.70
CA ASN A 558 -1.44 13.27 -19.57
C ASN A 558 -1.76 12.90 -18.11
N ARG A 559 -0.95 12.09 -17.42
CA ARG A 559 -1.18 11.78 -15.99
C ARG A 559 -1.17 13.03 -15.11
N ILE A 560 -0.27 13.99 -15.38
CA ILE A 560 -0.24 15.29 -14.68
C ILE A 560 -1.56 16.07 -14.91
N PHE A 561 -2.15 15.97 -16.11
CA PHE A 561 -3.40 16.64 -16.46
C PHE A 561 -4.69 15.86 -16.12
N ASP A 562 -4.69 14.54 -16.16
CA ASP A 562 -5.85 13.68 -15.91
C ASP A 562 -6.13 13.57 -14.41
N ASN A 563 -5.07 13.57 -13.58
CA ASN A 563 -5.20 13.78 -12.14
C ASN A 563 -5.85 15.13 -11.78
N TYR A 564 -5.96 16.05 -12.75
CA TYR A 564 -6.60 17.35 -12.60
C TYR A 564 -8.08 17.37 -12.98
N GLU A 565 -8.49 16.61 -14.00
CA GLU A 565 -9.88 16.61 -14.46
C GLU A 565 -10.84 15.89 -13.49
N PHE A 566 -10.33 15.15 -12.50
CA PHE A 566 -11.14 14.29 -11.63
C PHE A 566 -11.84 14.95 -10.43
N ASN A 567 -11.75 16.27 -10.22
CA ASN A 567 -12.33 16.91 -9.03
C ASN A 567 -13.23 18.14 -9.27
N SER A 568 -13.69 18.38 -10.49
CA SER A 568 -14.53 19.55 -10.81
C SER A 568 -15.98 19.48 -10.28
N ALA A 569 -16.38 18.46 -9.52
CA ALA A 569 -17.80 18.20 -9.21
C ALA A 569 -18.18 18.00 -7.73
N LYS A 570 -17.26 18.06 -6.75
CA LYS A 570 -17.64 17.99 -5.32
C LYS A 570 -16.95 19.09 -4.52
N SER A 571 -17.68 19.66 -3.56
CA SER A 571 -17.22 20.71 -2.66
C SER A 571 -15.88 20.34 -2.04
N LEU A 572 -14.82 20.99 -2.51
CA LEU A 572 -13.44 20.73 -2.11
C LEU A 572 -13.28 21.05 -0.62
N SER A 573 -12.85 20.06 0.16
CA SER A 573 -12.31 20.27 1.50
C SER A 573 -10.95 20.99 1.39
N VAL A 574 -10.44 21.55 2.49
CA VAL A 574 -9.08 22.15 2.55
C VAL A 574 -7.99 21.15 2.09
N PHE A 575 -8.26 19.86 2.26
CA PHE A 575 -7.38 18.77 1.81
C PHE A 575 -7.35 18.62 0.28
N ASP A 576 -8.50 18.74 -0.39
CA ASP A 576 -8.57 18.72 -1.86
C ASP A 576 -7.93 19.98 -2.47
N MET A 577 -7.93 21.09 -1.72
CA MET A 577 -7.18 22.30 -2.06
C MET A 577 -5.66 22.04 -2.04
N TYR A 578 -5.15 21.21 -1.13
CA TYR A 578 -3.73 20.86 -1.06
C TYR A 578 -3.29 19.96 -2.23
N LEU A 579 -4.13 18.98 -2.60
CA LEU A 579 -3.89 18.10 -3.77
C LEU A 579 -3.92 18.89 -5.09
N SER A 580 -4.78 19.91 -5.21
CA SER A 580 -4.76 20.81 -6.36
C SER A 580 -3.55 21.74 -6.38
N VAL A 581 -2.97 22.11 -5.24
CA VAL A 581 -1.69 22.86 -5.19
C VAL A 581 -0.51 22.00 -5.65
N GLU A 582 -0.46 20.71 -5.27
CA GLU A 582 0.58 19.79 -5.74
C GLU A 582 0.51 19.60 -7.26
N GLY A 583 -0.68 19.44 -7.82
CA GLY A 583 -0.90 19.41 -9.26
C GLY A 583 -0.35 20.68 -9.94
N ILE A 584 -0.74 21.87 -9.47
CA ILE A 584 -0.27 23.15 -10.02
C ILE A 584 1.25 23.24 -9.93
N PHE A 585 1.84 22.78 -8.82
CA PHE A 585 3.28 22.76 -8.64
C PHE A 585 3.97 21.89 -9.69
N LYS A 586 3.42 20.71 -10.00
CA LYS A 586 3.92 19.84 -11.06
C LYS A 586 3.85 20.50 -12.44
N ILE A 587 2.77 21.23 -12.74
CA ILE A 587 2.65 21.95 -14.01
C ILE A 587 3.58 23.19 -14.04
N ILE A 588 3.81 23.86 -12.92
CA ILE A 588 4.80 24.94 -12.78
C ILE A 588 6.22 24.39 -13.02
N LEU A 589 6.54 23.21 -12.47
CA LEU A 589 7.83 22.55 -12.73
C LEU A 589 8.01 22.21 -14.21
N LEU A 590 6.95 21.76 -14.91
CA LEU A 590 7.00 21.58 -16.37
C LEU A 590 7.30 22.89 -17.11
N GLU A 591 6.72 24.00 -16.69
CA GLU A 591 6.94 25.31 -17.30
C GLU A 591 8.36 25.85 -17.02
N ILE A 592 8.89 25.61 -15.82
CA ILE A 592 10.28 25.92 -15.47
C ILE A 592 11.25 25.07 -16.30
N ALA A 593 10.99 23.77 -16.40
CA ALA A 593 11.76 22.84 -17.24
C ALA A 593 11.78 23.29 -18.71
N ARG A 594 10.61 23.69 -19.23
CA ARG A 594 10.43 24.24 -20.59
C ARG A 594 11.26 25.50 -20.83
N LYS A 595 11.23 26.45 -19.89
CA LYS A 595 11.95 27.73 -20.02
C LYS A 595 13.46 27.57 -19.89
N ASN A 596 13.90 26.73 -18.96
CA ASN A 596 15.32 26.50 -18.70
C ASN A 596 15.94 25.49 -19.68
N ASN A 597 15.14 24.94 -20.60
CA ASN A 597 15.53 23.84 -21.50
C ASN A 597 16.15 22.66 -20.73
N ASN A 598 15.72 22.44 -19.49
CA ASN A 598 16.18 21.39 -18.60
C ASN A 598 15.04 20.40 -18.39
N LEU A 599 15.07 19.32 -19.17
CA LEU A 599 14.04 18.28 -19.16
C LEU A 599 14.40 17.10 -18.25
N ASP A 600 15.51 17.17 -17.50
CA ASP A 600 16.04 16.00 -16.78
C ASP A 600 15.07 15.51 -15.69
N GLN A 601 14.40 16.43 -15.01
CA GLN A 601 13.35 16.09 -14.04
C GLN A 601 12.17 15.39 -14.73
N LEU A 602 11.68 15.93 -15.86
CA LEU A 602 10.58 15.33 -16.61
C LEU A 602 10.94 13.92 -17.11
N LYS A 603 12.16 13.74 -17.63
CA LYS A 603 12.66 12.44 -18.08
C LYS A 603 12.82 11.45 -16.92
N SER A 604 13.21 11.91 -15.74
CA SER A 604 13.30 11.08 -14.54
C SER A 604 11.92 10.54 -14.11
N CYS A 605 10.87 11.35 -14.26
CA CYS A 605 9.48 10.94 -14.03
C CYS A 605 8.95 9.95 -15.08
N CYS A 606 9.65 9.78 -16.20
CA CYS A 606 9.28 8.78 -17.20
C CYS A 606 9.78 7.38 -16.86
N ALA A 607 10.76 7.26 -15.95
CA ALA A 607 11.31 5.99 -15.50
C ALA A 607 10.85 5.58 -14.09
N SER A 608 10.32 6.52 -13.30
CA SER A 608 9.90 6.29 -11.90
C SER A 608 8.59 7.01 -11.58
N SER A 609 7.90 6.64 -10.51
CA SER A 609 6.60 7.23 -10.14
C SER A 609 6.72 8.66 -9.66
N GLY A 610 6.55 9.58 -10.59
CA GLY A 610 6.17 10.94 -10.29
C GLY A 610 7.33 11.87 -9.93
N LEU A 611 6.95 13.12 -9.68
CA LEU A 611 7.86 14.21 -9.33
C LEU A 611 8.16 14.11 -7.83
N SER A 612 9.23 13.39 -7.46
CA SER A 612 9.76 13.37 -6.10
C SER A 612 10.64 14.59 -5.84
N ASP A 613 10.69 15.07 -4.59
CA ASP A 613 11.66 16.10 -4.16
C ASP A 613 13.13 15.62 -4.18
N GLN A 614 13.34 14.30 -4.28
CA GLN A 614 14.68 13.70 -4.39
C GLN A 614 15.33 14.06 -5.74
N GLN A 615 16.64 14.32 -5.71
CA GLN A 615 17.42 14.52 -6.94
C GLN A 615 17.46 13.20 -7.71
N LYS A 616 16.90 13.17 -8.92
CA LYS A 616 17.01 12.04 -9.86
C LYS A 616 17.86 12.46 -11.07
N THR A 617 18.66 11.54 -11.60
CA THR A 617 19.32 11.73 -12.89
C THR A 617 18.40 11.26 -14.02
N SER A 618 18.57 11.82 -15.22
CA SER A 618 17.80 11.33 -16.36
C SER A 618 18.24 9.90 -16.75
N PRO A 619 17.30 9.00 -17.06
CA PRO A 619 17.64 7.68 -17.60
C PRO A 619 18.45 7.72 -18.90
N ASP A 620 18.38 8.82 -19.66
CA ASP A 620 19.16 9.02 -20.87
C ASP A 620 20.58 9.55 -20.61
N ASN A 621 21.01 9.70 -19.35
CA ASN A 621 22.28 10.30 -18.96
C ASN A 621 23.50 9.65 -19.65
N TYR A 622 23.40 8.37 -20.02
CA TYR A 622 24.46 7.64 -20.70
C TYR A 622 24.35 7.59 -22.23
N TYR A 623 23.32 8.20 -22.82
CA TYR A 623 23.15 8.25 -24.27
C TYR A 623 24.19 9.20 -24.92
N PRO A 624 24.49 9.02 -26.22
CA PRO A 624 25.27 10.00 -26.96
C PRO A 624 24.61 11.39 -26.91
N GLU A 625 25.40 12.46 -26.77
CA GLU A 625 24.87 13.84 -26.68
C GLU A 625 23.96 14.20 -27.88
N ALA A 626 24.34 13.78 -29.09
CA ALA A 626 23.51 13.99 -30.29
C ALA A 626 22.12 13.33 -30.19
N LEU A 627 22.01 12.19 -29.50
CA LEU A 627 20.72 11.54 -29.26
C LEU A 627 19.93 12.27 -28.16
N LYS A 628 20.60 12.67 -27.06
CA LYS A 628 19.97 13.48 -26.00
C LYS A 628 19.38 14.77 -26.56
N GLU A 629 20.09 15.46 -27.45
CA GLU A 629 19.61 16.67 -28.13
C GLU A 629 18.37 16.39 -28.99
N LYS A 630 18.36 15.30 -29.75
CA LYS A 630 17.19 14.88 -30.56
C LYS A 630 15.99 14.56 -29.66
N ILE A 631 16.22 13.82 -28.58
CA ILE A 631 15.21 13.53 -27.54
C ILE A 631 14.68 14.86 -27.01
N ASN A 632 15.54 15.72 -26.45
CA ASN A 632 15.14 17.02 -25.90
C ASN A 632 14.31 17.85 -26.88
N LYS A 633 14.73 17.97 -28.13
CA LYS A 633 13.99 18.69 -29.17
C LYS A 633 12.61 18.08 -29.43
N ARG A 634 12.52 16.75 -29.51
CA ARG A 634 11.24 16.05 -29.71
C ARG A 634 10.32 16.24 -28.51
N LEU A 635 10.85 16.08 -27.31
CA LEU A 635 10.12 16.26 -26.06
C LEU A 635 9.59 17.68 -25.88
N MET A 636 10.41 18.70 -26.18
CA MET A 636 9.96 20.09 -26.19
C MET A 636 8.82 20.32 -27.19
N THR A 637 8.85 19.66 -28.34
CA THR A 637 7.78 19.75 -29.34
C THR A 637 6.47 19.16 -28.80
N VAL A 638 6.53 17.97 -28.20
CA VAL A 638 5.37 17.29 -27.60
C VAL A 638 4.81 18.11 -26.44
N LEU A 639 5.68 18.57 -25.53
CA LEU A 639 5.31 19.41 -24.39
C LEU A 639 4.62 20.69 -24.84
N ASN A 640 5.23 21.45 -25.77
CA ASN A 640 4.62 22.69 -26.29
C ASN A 640 3.24 22.42 -26.92
N LYS A 641 3.10 21.38 -27.74
CA LYS A 641 1.82 21.01 -28.37
C LYS A 641 0.75 20.68 -27.33
N ARG A 642 1.10 19.96 -26.25
CA ARG A 642 0.18 19.59 -25.17
C ARG A 642 -0.20 20.79 -24.31
N LEU A 643 0.77 21.61 -23.91
CA LEU A 643 0.53 22.85 -23.16
C LEU A 643 -0.37 23.80 -23.96
N GLU A 644 -0.16 23.94 -25.27
CA GLU A 644 -1.04 24.73 -26.12
C GLU A 644 -2.46 24.18 -26.18
N LYS A 645 -2.63 22.86 -26.33
CA LYS A 645 -3.95 22.21 -26.35
C LYS A 645 -4.67 22.42 -25.02
N PHE A 646 -3.97 22.22 -23.90
CA PHE A 646 -4.48 22.44 -22.56
C PHE A 646 -4.90 23.89 -22.35
N ASN A 647 -4.03 24.85 -22.68
CA ASN A 647 -4.33 26.27 -22.57
C ASN A 647 -5.52 26.70 -23.43
N ARG A 648 -5.70 26.12 -24.63
CA ARG A 648 -6.89 26.36 -25.46
C ARG A 648 -8.16 25.82 -24.82
N ALA A 649 -8.14 24.56 -24.35
CA ALA A 649 -9.30 23.95 -23.69
C ALA A 649 -9.71 24.73 -22.43
N LEU A 650 -8.72 25.14 -21.64
CA LEU A 650 -8.90 25.94 -20.44
C LEU A 650 -9.49 27.33 -20.76
N PHE A 651 -9.00 27.98 -21.81
CA PHE A 651 -9.56 29.26 -22.27
C PHE A 651 -11.01 29.13 -22.73
N GLU A 652 -11.37 28.09 -23.47
CA GLU A 652 -12.76 27.86 -23.90
C GLU A 652 -13.70 27.67 -22.70
N LYS A 653 -13.27 26.91 -21.67
CA LYS A 653 -14.04 26.77 -20.42
C LYS A 653 -14.21 28.11 -19.69
N ILE A 654 -13.16 28.94 -19.64
CA ILE A 654 -13.23 30.32 -19.09
C ILE A 654 -14.21 31.17 -19.91
N LYS A 655 -14.13 31.10 -21.24
CA LYS A 655 -14.99 31.87 -22.16
C LYS A 655 -16.46 31.47 -22.04
N GLN A 656 -16.75 30.20 -21.80
CA GLN A 656 -18.10 29.66 -21.59
C GLN A 656 -18.64 29.93 -20.18
N GLY A 657 -17.82 30.48 -19.27
CA GLY A 657 -18.18 30.73 -17.88
C GLY A 657 -18.31 29.47 -17.02
N GLU A 658 -17.76 28.34 -17.50
CA GLU A 658 -17.78 27.05 -16.81
C GLU A 658 -16.78 26.99 -15.64
N MET A 659 -15.90 27.99 -15.53
CA MET A 659 -14.90 28.08 -14.48
C MET A 659 -15.03 29.39 -13.69
N ASP A 660 -15.14 29.26 -12.38
CA ASP A 660 -15.20 30.36 -11.43
C ASP A 660 -13.81 30.61 -10.87
N LEU A 661 -13.22 31.77 -11.15
CA LEU A 661 -11.91 32.19 -10.61
C LEU A 661 -11.80 32.10 -9.09
N ASN A 662 -12.91 32.15 -8.35
CA ASN A 662 -12.90 31.99 -6.88
C ASN A 662 -12.77 30.53 -6.42
N LYS A 663 -12.89 29.57 -7.35
CA LYS A 663 -12.95 28.12 -7.10
C LYS A 663 -11.96 27.33 -7.96
N ASN A 664 -11.57 27.86 -9.12
CA ASN A 664 -10.79 27.19 -10.14
C ASN A 664 -9.38 27.77 -10.26
N PHE A 665 -8.43 27.16 -9.55
CA PHE A 665 -7.03 27.54 -9.57
C PHE A 665 -6.37 27.38 -10.96
N GLU A 666 -6.95 26.60 -11.85
CA GLU A 666 -6.45 26.36 -13.21
C GLU A 666 -6.39 27.65 -14.02
N ILE A 667 -7.31 28.58 -13.78
CA ILE A 667 -7.31 29.88 -14.45
C ILE A 667 -6.02 30.64 -14.14
N PHE A 668 -5.45 30.50 -12.94
CA PHE A 668 -4.17 31.12 -12.59
C PHE A 668 -3.01 30.48 -13.36
N TYR A 669 -3.04 29.16 -13.55
CA TYR A 669 -2.07 28.49 -14.42
C TYR A 669 -2.17 28.99 -15.88
N PHE A 670 -3.38 29.14 -16.43
CA PHE A 670 -3.57 29.72 -17.77
C PHE A 670 -2.93 31.11 -17.87
N LEU A 671 -3.12 31.94 -16.84
CA LEU A 671 -2.55 33.28 -16.75
C LEU A 671 -1.02 33.23 -16.74
N MET A 672 -0.43 32.32 -15.96
CA MET A 672 1.02 32.23 -15.78
C MET A 672 1.75 31.51 -16.91
N SER A 673 1.13 30.53 -17.58
CA SER A 673 1.76 29.70 -18.61
C SER A 673 1.82 30.38 -19.98
N LYS A 674 0.83 31.21 -20.32
CA LYS A 674 0.79 31.86 -21.64
C LYS A 674 1.77 33.04 -21.71
N PRO A 675 2.64 33.14 -22.73
CA PRO A 675 3.59 34.25 -22.85
C PRO A 675 2.91 35.58 -23.21
N SER A 676 1.78 35.54 -23.92
CA SER A 676 1.01 36.71 -24.31
C SER A 676 -0.45 36.35 -24.57
N PHE A 677 -1.37 37.25 -24.20
CA PHE A 677 -2.79 37.10 -24.47
C PHE A 677 -3.22 37.88 -25.71
N SER A 678 -4.13 37.30 -26.50
CA SER A 678 -4.84 38.04 -27.53
C SER A 678 -5.68 39.17 -26.91
N LYS A 679 -6.20 40.07 -27.73
CA LYS A 679 -7.06 41.15 -27.24
C LYS A 679 -8.36 40.59 -26.62
N GLU A 680 -8.99 39.65 -27.30
CA GLU A 680 -10.21 38.96 -26.85
C GLU A 680 -9.99 38.20 -25.54
N GLU A 681 -8.87 37.47 -25.43
CA GLU A 681 -8.52 36.75 -24.21
C GLU A 681 -8.37 37.68 -23.01
N ARG A 682 -7.70 38.82 -23.19
CA ARG A 682 -7.55 39.84 -22.14
C ARG A 682 -8.89 40.36 -21.67
N GLU A 683 -9.78 40.72 -22.60
CA GLU A 683 -11.09 41.27 -22.27
C GLU A 683 -11.93 40.26 -21.45
N ILE A 684 -11.94 38.99 -21.86
CA ILE A 684 -12.66 37.92 -21.17
C ILE A 684 -12.07 37.65 -19.79
N ILE A 685 -10.75 37.53 -19.67
CA ILE A 685 -10.06 37.31 -18.39
C ILE A 685 -10.33 38.46 -17.41
N VAL A 686 -10.17 39.71 -17.86
CA VAL A 686 -10.40 40.91 -17.04
C VAL A 686 -11.85 40.96 -16.57
N SER A 687 -12.82 40.61 -17.43
CA SER A 687 -14.22 40.56 -17.06
C SER A 687 -14.54 39.53 -15.96
N HIS A 688 -13.78 38.44 -15.91
CA HIS A 688 -13.90 37.42 -14.88
C HIS A 688 -13.16 37.84 -13.59
N LEU A 689 -11.94 38.38 -13.68
CA LEU A 689 -11.15 38.81 -12.52
C LEU A 689 -11.82 39.94 -11.73
N LYS A 690 -12.60 40.81 -12.39
CA LYS A 690 -13.44 41.82 -11.73
C LYS A 690 -14.53 41.25 -10.81
N LYS A 691 -14.82 39.95 -10.90
CA LYS A 691 -15.84 39.25 -10.08
C LYS A 691 -15.24 38.48 -8.90
N VAL A 692 -13.92 38.53 -8.71
CA VAL A 692 -13.18 37.76 -7.70
C VAL A 692 -12.93 38.64 -6.47
N ASP A 693 -13.03 38.05 -5.29
CA ASP A 693 -12.68 38.74 -4.04
C ASP A 693 -11.18 39.11 -4.04
N SER A 694 -10.89 40.39 -3.84
CA SER A 694 -9.52 40.93 -3.84
C SER A 694 -8.62 40.25 -2.81
N LYS A 695 -9.16 39.77 -1.68
CA LYS A 695 -8.39 39.03 -0.67
C LYS A 695 -7.98 37.64 -1.15
N LYS A 696 -8.87 36.92 -1.83
CA LYS A 696 -8.56 35.62 -2.45
C LYS A 696 -7.59 35.74 -3.61
N LEU A 697 -7.74 36.79 -4.42
CA LEU A 697 -6.75 37.16 -5.44
C LEU A 697 -5.35 37.22 -4.80
N ILE A 698 -5.19 37.94 -3.70
CA ILE A 698 -3.92 38.07 -2.99
C ILE A 698 -3.41 36.73 -2.45
N ASP A 699 -4.25 35.97 -1.74
CA ASP A 699 -3.84 34.68 -1.16
C ASP A 699 -3.37 33.70 -2.25
N VAL A 700 -4.07 33.65 -3.39
CA VAL A 700 -3.75 32.75 -4.52
C VAL A 700 -2.52 33.22 -5.30
N PHE A 701 -2.34 34.53 -5.50
CA PHE A 701 -1.19 35.07 -6.23
C PHE A 701 0.12 35.01 -5.43
N PHE A 702 0.06 34.92 -4.09
CA PHE A 702 1.25 34.91 -3.22
C PHE A 702 1.61 33.55 -2.59
N LEU A 703 0.70 32.56 -2.59
CA LEU A 703 0.97 31.17 -2.18
C LEU A 703 2.26 30.54 -2.79
N PRO A 704 2.62 30.79 -4.07
CA PRO A 704 3.85 30.24 -4.65
C PRO A 704 5.14 30.93 -4.18
N CYS A 705 5.05 32.15 -3.61
CA CYS A 705 6.21 32.99 -3.28
C CYS A 705 6.85 32.66 -1.92
N ASP A 706 6.14 31.96 -1.03
CA ASP A 706 6.70 31.50 0.26
C ASP A 706 7.67 30.31 0.10
N ASN A 707 7.67 29.66 -1.07
CA ASN A 707 8.69 28.69 -1.43
C ASN A 707 9.92 29.44 -1.97
N ARG A 708 11.07 29.26 -1.30
CA ARG A 708 12.36 29.97 -1.50
C ARG A 708 13.03 29.84 -2.89
N ARG A 709 12.28 29.48 -3.95
CA ARG A 709 12.78 29.19 -5.31
C ARG A 709 12.09 29.96 -6.44
N ALA A 710 11.19 30.91 -6.18
CA ALA A 710 10.61 31.73 -7.25
C ALA A 710 11.72 32.53 -7.95
N SER A 711 11.95 32.29 -9.24
CA SER A 711 12.97 33.00 -10.04
C SER A 711 12.53 34.44 -10.32
N GLU A 712 13.48 35.37 -10.49
CA GLU A 712 13.18 36.77 -10.84
C GLU A 712 12.27 36.89 -12.08
N ASP A 713 12.46 36.01 -13.07
CA ASP A 713 11.62 35.90 -14.27
C ASP A 713 10.14 35.60 -13.99
N TYR A 714 9.86 34.82 -12.94
CA TYR A 714 8.48 34.50 -12.53
C TYR A 714 7.77 35.76 -12.01
N MET A 715 8.50 36.56 -11.21
CA MET A 715 8.00 37.81 -10.64
C MET A 715 7.83 38.91 -11.69
N GLU A 716 8.72 38.98 -12.69
CA GLU A 716 8.58 39.96 -13.78
C GLU A 716 7.36 39.68 -14.66
N LYS A 717 7.12 38.42 -15.01
CA LYS A 717 5.93 38.02 -15.78
C LYS A 717 4.64 38.26 -14.99
N TYR A 718 4.66 37.99 -13.68
CA TYR A 718 3.57 38.30 -12.76
C TYR A 718 3.23 39.80 -12.75
N ILE A 719 4.25 40.66 -12.59
CA ILE A 719 4.08 42.12 -12.61
C ILE A 719 3.50 42.58 -13.95
N ASN A 720 3.93 41.99 -15.07
CA ASN A 720 3.43 42.34 -16.40
C ASN A 720 1.99 41.88 -16.63
N ILE A 721 1.59 40.71 -16.13
CA ILE A 721 0.19 40.24 -16.16
C ILE A 721 -0.68 41.17 -15.32
N ALA A 722 -0.26 41.47 -14.08
CA ALA A 722 -0.97 42.39 -13.19
C ALA A 722 -1.13 43.77 -13.82
N LYS A 723 -0.07 44.35 -14.40
CA LYS A 723 -0.10 45.62 -15.14
C LYS A 723 -1.03 45.59 -16.36
N SER A 724 -1.15 44.43 -17.02
CA SER A 724 -1.98 44.28 -18.22
C SER A 724 -3.46 44.04 -17.93
N VAL A 725 -3.79 43.52 -16.73
CA VAL A 725 -5.13 43.14 -16.30
C VAL A 725 -5.77 44.23 -15.44
N PHE A 726 -5.00 44.79 -14.50
CA PHE A 726 -5.44 45.83 -13.60
C PHE A 726 -4.90 47.16 -14.12
N SER A 727 -5.75 47.94 -14.81
CA SER A 727 -5.45 49.34 -15.16
C SER A 727 -5.16 50.18 -13.90
N GLU A 728 -4.72 51.43 -14.06
CA GLU A 728 -4.21 52.42 -13.06
C GLU A 728 -4.75 52.38 -11.61
N ASN A 729 -5.91 51.79 -11.33
CA ASN A 729 -6.43 51.52 -9.99
C ASN A 729 -5.71 50.39 -9.22
N PHE A 730 -4.86 49.57 -9.85
CA PHE A 730 -4.03 48.57 -9.15
C PHE A 730 -3.20 49.22 -8.03
N ILE A 731 -2.78 50.47 -8.22
CA ILE A 731 -1.97 51.23 -7.26
C ILE A 731 -2.73 51.47 -5.93
N ASN A 732 -4.05 51.60 -5.96
CA ASN A 732 -4.85 51.87 -4.76
C ASN A 732 -5.19 50.57 -3.98
N GLU A 733 -5.38 49.46 -4.69
CA GLU A 733 -5.53 48.13 -4.06
C GLU A 733 -4.17 47.58 -3.58
N HIS A 734 -3.07 47.99 -4.23
CA HIS A 734 -1.69 47.70 -3.85
C HIS A 734 -1.33 48.23 -2.45
N ASP A 735 -1.83 49.39 -2.04
CA ASP A 735 -1.59 49.91 -0.69
C ASP A 735 -2.29 49.05 0.38
N ALA A 736 -3.46 48.48 0.07
CA ALA A 736 -4.10 47.47 0.93
C ALA A 736 -3.32 46.13 0.92
N MET A 737 -2.70 45.79 -0.22
CA MET A 737 -1.90 44.58 -0.44
C MET A 737 -0.56 44.60 0.33
N VAL A 738 0.15 45.73 0.33
CA VAL A 738 1.36 45.97 1.13
C VAL A 738 1.07 45.92 2.63
N ASN A 739 -0.15 46.30 3.04
CA ASN A 739 -0.58 46.22 4.43
C ASN A 739 -0.99 44.79 4.88
N ALA A 740 -1.34 43.89 3.95
CA ALA A 740 -1.76 42.51 4.25
C ALA A 740 -0.61 41.50 4.28
N ILE A 741 0.46 41.74 3.52
CA ILE A 741 1.62 40.85 3.41
C ILE A 741 2.67 41.29 4.43
N GLY A 742 2.87 40.51 5.49
CA GLY A 742 3.92 40.74 6.46
C GLY A 742 5.30 40.91 5.78
N GLU A 743 6.08 41.88 6.27
CA GLU A 743 7.34 42.38 5.72
C GLU A 743 8.43 41.29 5.50
N SER A 744 8.48 40.68 4.31
CA SER A 744 9.62 39.89 3.85
C SER A 744 10.65 40.78 3.14
N GLU A 745 11.93 40.69 3.53
CA GLU A 745 13.03 41.51 2.99
C GLU A 745 13.29 41.24 1.48
N GLN A 746 13.01 40.02 1.00
CA GLN A 746 13.09 39.68 -0.43
C GLN A 746 11.99 40.37 -1.26
N THR A 747 10.78 40.50 -0.72
CA THR A 747 9.68 41.23 -1.37
C THR A 747 10.02 42.72 -1.47
N LEU A 748 10.61 43.30 -0.42
CA LEU A 748 11.09 44.70 -0.42
C LEU A 748 12.26 44.94 -1.39
N LEU A 749 13.21 44.01 -1.49
CA LEU A 749 14.32 44.08 -2.44
C LEU A 749 13.87 43.99 -3.91
N LEU A 750 12.87 43.16 -4.19
CA LEU A 750 12.25 43.06 -5.51
C LEU A 750 11.40 44.31 -5.83
N LEU A 751 10.62 44.82 -4.88
CA LEU A 751 9.87 46.07 -5.02
C LEU A 751 10.79 47.26 -5.34
N LYS A 752 11.96 47.31 -4.68
CA LYS A 752 13.00 48.31 -4.92
C LYS A 752 13.59 48.27 -6.34
N LYS A 753 13.56 47.11 -7.00
CA LYS A 753 14.06 46.92 -8.38
C LYS A 753 13.06 47.40 -9.43
N PHE A 754 11.75 47.32 -9.17
CA PHE A 754 10.72 47.51 -10.20
C PHE A 754 9.87 48.78 -10.08
N ILE A 755 9.75 49.41 -8.88
CA ILE A 755 9.02 50.69 -8.70
C ILE A 755 9.76 51.58 -7.68
N PRO A 756 10.94 52.11 -8.02
CA PRO A 756 11.80 52.84 -7.08
C PRO A 756 11.18 54.16 -6.58
N GLU A 757 10.25 54.74 -7.32
CA GLU A 757 9.73 56.10 -7.14
C GLU A 757 8.79 56.26 -5.92
N LYS A 758 8.17 55.19 -5.42
CA LYS A 758 7.27 55.23 -4.25
C LYS A 758 7.92 54.81 -2.92
N LEU A 759 9.19 54.40 -2.93
CA LEU A 759 9.86 53.83 -1.75
C LEU A 759 10.15 54.86 -0.65
N GLU A 760 10.41 56.11 -1.03
CA GLU A 760 10.64 57.23 -0.10
C GLU A 760 9.35 57.63 0.62
N GLU A 761 8.21 57.58 -0.06
CA GLU A 761 6.89 57.92 0.48
C GLU A 761 6.42 56.88 1.52
N ILE A 762 6.66 55.59 1.22
CA ILE A 762 6.36 54.46 2.11
C ILE A 762 7.29 54.46 3.34
N LYS A 763 8.58 54.82 3.17
CA LYS A 763 9.51 54.97 4.29
C LYS A 763 9.10 56.10 5.23
N LEU A 764 8.65 57.23 4.69
CA LEU A 764 8.22 58.38 5.49
C LEU A 764 6.98 58.05 6.32
N ASP A 765 5.99 57.36 5.74
CA ASP A 765 4.78 56.91 6.44
C ASP A 765 5.12 55.84 7.51
N TYR A 766 6.08 54.96 7.24
CA TYR A 766 6.55 53.94 8.18
C TYR A 766 7.21 54.52 9.44
N ASP A 767 8.13 55.48 9.26
CA ASP A 767 8.82 56.15 10.36
C ASP A 767 7.89 57.08 11.17
N GLN A 768 6.85 57.61 10.53
CA GLN A 768 5.81 58.40 11.19
C GLN A 768 4.87 57.49 12.01
N ARG A 769 4.48 56.33 11.47
CA ARG A 769 3.65 55.34 12.16
C ARG A 769 4.35 54.69 13.34
N LEU A 770 5.65 54.36 13.25
CA LEU A 770 6.43 53.83 14.38
C LEU A 770 6.53 54.83 15.54
N ARG A 771 6.63 56.14 15.24
CA ARG A 771 6.63 57.21 16.24
C ARG A 771 5.26 57.40 16.90
N ASN A 772 4.17 57.25 16.15
CA ASN A 772 2.82 57.34 16.67
C ASN A 772 2.42 56.10 17.49
N LEU A 773 2.80 54.90 17.04
CA LEU A 773 2.58 53.64 17.77
C LEU A 773 3.31 53.64 19.13
N SER A 774 4.52 54.21 19.19
CA SER A 774 5.29 54.34 20.44
C SER A 774 4.61 55.24 21.47
N ASN A 775 3.73 56.16 21.06
CA ASN A 775 3.06 57.11 21.95
C ASN A 775 1.67 56.63 22.40
N GLU A 776 1.00 55.75 21.64
CA GLU A 776 -0.35 55.24 21.95
C GLU A 776 -0.38 53.95 22.79
N LEU A 777 0.75 53.22 22.92
CA LEU A 777 0.83 51.93 23.60
C LEU A 777 0.90 52.01 25.15
N LYS A 778 -0.08 52.69 25.77
CA LYS A 778 -0.43 52.55 27.21
C LYS A 778 -1.62 51.59 27.47
N ASN A 779 -2.05 50.78 26.49
CA ASN A 779 -2.91 49.59 26.68
C ASN A 779 -2.75 48.58 25.51
N PRO A 780 -3.11 47.29 25.68
CA PRO A 780 -2.42 46.16 25.04
C PRO A 780 -3.08 45.66 23.74
N TYR A 781 -2.26 45.32 22.72
CA TYR A 781 -2.32 44.15 21.79
C TYR A 781 -1.34 44.40 20.59
N PRO A 782 -1.16 43.43 19.66
CA PRO A 782 -0.04 42.51 19.51
C PRO A 782 1.15 43.02 18.68
N THR A 783 1.31 44.34 18.48
CA THR A 783 2.36 44.90 17.59
C THR A 783 3.76 44.95 18.22
N PHE A 784 3.89 44.57 19.49
CA PHE A 784 5.15 44.61 20.24
C PHE A 784 6.10 43.43 19.93
N TYR A 785 5.57 42.33 19.40
CA TYR A 785 6.30 41.06 19.27
C TYR A 785 7.32 41.02 18.11
N GLY A 786 7.05 41.73 17.01
CA GLY A 786 7.97 41.79 15.86
C GLY A 786 9.24 42.60 16.12
N VAL A 787 9.16 43.63 16.96
CA VAL A 787 10.30 44.51 17.30
C VAL A 787 11.23 43.85 18.32
N PHE A 788 10.67 43.06 19.25
CA PHE A 788 11.41 42.34 20.29
C PHE A 788 12.27 41.18 19.71
N PHE A 789 11.73 40.42 18.76
CA PHE A 789 12.46 39.32 18.10
C PHE A 789 13.58 39.83 17.16
N ARG A 790 13.37 40.97 16.48
CA ARG A 790 14.38 41.53 15.57
C ARG A 790 15.58 42.13 16.32
N LYS A 791 15.41 42.76 17.48
CA LYS A 791 16.55 43.35 18.23
C LYS A 791 17.47 42.30 18.86
N THR A 792 16.93 41.16 19.29
CA THR A 792 17.67 40.08 19.95
C THR A 792 18.47 39.21 18.98
N GLN A 793 18.00 39.04 17.74
CA GLN A 793 18.70 38.27 16.71
C GLN A 793 19.94 39.01 16.14
N TYR A 794 20.02 40.33 16.30
CA TYR A 794 21.10 41.19 15.77
C TYR A 794 21.95 41.90 16.84
N GLY A 795 21.76 41.61 18.14
CA GLY A 795 22.64 42.10 19.22
C GLY A 795 22.49 43.59 19.57
N LEU A 796 21.31 44.17 19.37
CA LEU A 796 21.05 45.60 19.62
C LEU A 796 20.08 45.80 20.81
N GLY A 797 20.61 45.65 22.03
CA GLY A 797 19.95 45.99 23.29
C GLY A 797 20.81 45.65 24.50
N GLY A 798 20.95 46.56 25.46
CA GLY A 798 21.72 46.31 26.69
C GLY A 798 20.94 45.41 27.67
N ASP A 799 21.66 44.52 28.36
CA ASP A 799 21.09 43.44 29.19
C ASP A 799 20.07 43.92 30.25
N SER A 800 20.19 45.15 30.77
CA SER A 800 19.27 45.66 31.79
C SER A 800 17.87 46.03 31.24
N GLN A 801 17.77 46.49 29.99
CA GLN A 801 16.49 46.86 29.37
C GLN A 801 15.66 45.63 28.98
N ILE A 802 16.32 44.51 28.70
CA ILE A 802 15.68 43.25 28.33
C ILE A 802 15.14 42.52 29.57
N GLN A 803 15.82 42.63 30.73
CA GLN A 803 15.35 42.06 32.00
C GLN A 803 14.11 42.77 32.57
N GLU A 804 14.03 44.11 32.49
CA GLU A 804 12.83 44.87 32.90
C GLU A 804 11.60 44.56 32.02
N LEU A 805 11.82 44.32 30.72
CA LEU A 805 10.77 43.97 29.77
C LEU A 805 10.21 42.56 29.99
N PHE A 806 11.03 41.60 30.46
CA PHE A 806 10.57 40.24 30.76
C PHE A 806 9.76 40.17 32.06
N ALA A 807 10.16 40.94 33.08
CA ALA A 807 9.41 41.05 34.36
C ALA A 807 8.00 41.62 34.18
N LEU A 808 7.77 42.44 33.15
CA LEU A 808 6.47 42.99 32.79
C LEU A 808 5.56 42.01 32.02
N VAL A 809 6.13 40.97 31.42
CA VAL A 809 5.43 39.97 30.58
C VAL A 809 5.11 38.68 31.35
N SER A 810 5.89 38.36 32.39
CA SER A 810 5.72 37.14 33.21
C SER A 810 4.45 37.10 34.07
N ASP A 811 3.72 38.21 34.20
CA ASP A 811 2.53 38.37 35.07
C ASP A 811 1.17 38.25 34.37
N LYS A 812 1.10 37.87 33.08
CA LYS A 812 -0.19 37.80 32.34
C LYS A 812 -0.42 36.47 31.59
N GLU A 813 -1.61 35.90 31.79
CA GLU A 813 -2.01 34.51 31.43
C GLU A 813 -2.04 34.15 29.93
N ASN A 814 -1.86 35.10 28.99
CA ASN A 814 -2.08 34.89 27.55
C ASN A 814 -0.81 35.01 26.68
N PHE A 815 0.22 34.23 26.99
CA PHE A 815 1.43 34.10 26.17
C PHE A 815 1.33 32.90 25.21
N ARG A 816 1.52 33.09 23.89
CA ARG A 816 1.74 32.00 22.90
C ARG A 816 3.23 31.92 22.56
N VAL A 817 3.83 30.74 22.73
CA VAL A 817 5.25 30.48 22.45
C VAL A 817 5.36 30.10 20.97
N SER A 818 6.28 30.72 20.20
CA SER A 818 6.60 30.24 18.85
C SER A 818 7.52 29.03 18.90
N ASN A 819 7.52 28.21 17.85
CA ASN A 819 8.21 26.92 17.76
C ASN A 819 9.76 26.96 17.81
N ASP A 820 10.36 28.14 18.03
CA ASP A 820 11.81 28.32 18.10
C ASP A 820 12.21 29.18 19.31
N ILE A 821 12.43 28.52 20.47
CA ILE A 821 13.19 29.15 21.57
C ILE A 821 14.67 28.83 21.34
N PRO A 822 15.55 29.82 21.10
CA PRO A 822 16.98 29.58 21.01
C PRO A 822 17.50 28.96 22.32
N ILE A 823 18.19 27.82 22.24
CA ILE A 823 18.74 27.07 23.38
C ILE A 823 19.52 27.94 24.38
N ARG A 824 20.20 28.98 23.88
CA ARG A 824 20.97 29.93 24.70
C ARG A 824 20.09 30.75 25.66
N PHE A 825 18.85 31.04 25.27
CA PHE A 825 17.86 31.73 26.11
C PHE A 825 17.22 30.79 27.12
N TYR A 826 16.89 29.55 26.71
CA TYR A 826 16.32 28.55 27.63
C TYR A 826 17.20 28.36 28.87
N LYS A 827 18.52 28.28 28.70
CA LYS A 827 19.50 28.13 29.81
C LYS A 827 19.52 29.29 30.80
N GLN A 828 19.08 30.48 30.41
CA GLN A 828 19.11 31.69 31.23
C GLN A 828 17.81 31.94 32.02
N LEU A 829 16.76 31.17 31.73
CA LEU A 829 15.48 31.25 32.45
C LEU A 829 15.61 30.76 33.89
N SER A 830 14.80 31.31 34.80
CA SER A 830 14.65 30.75 36.15
C SER A 830 14.01 29.36 36.09
N TRP A 831 14.16 28.56 37.17
CA TRP A 831 13.62 27.20 37.21
C TRP A 831 12.11 27.14 36.95
N ASP A 832 11.34 28.07 37.51
CA ASP A 832 9.88 28.12 37.29
C ASP A 832 9.51 28.51 35.85
N GLU A 833 10.33 29.33 35.18
CA GLU A 833 10.11 29.72 33.78
C GLU A 833 10.51 28.63 32.80
N LYS A 834 11.66 27.96 33.02
CA LYS A 834 12.07 26.76 32.28
C LYS A 834 10.99 25.68 32.34
N PHE A 835 10.37 25.55 33.51
CA PHE A 835 9.32 24.59 33.80
C PHE A 835 8.01 24.90 33.06
N LYS A 836 7.57 26.16 33.08
CA LYS A 836 6.36 26.60 32.34
C LYS A 836 6.48 26.38 30.83
N VAL A 837 7.69 26.57 30.27
CA VAL A 837 7.97 26.36 28.84
C VAL A 837 7.82 24.88 28.46
N ILE A 838 8.39 23.96 29.25
CA ILE A 838 8.30 22.51 28.97
C ILE A 838 6.88 21.98 29.15
N SER A 839 6.19 22.38 30.22
CA SER A 839 4.83 21.93 30.51
C SER A 839 3.84 22.28 29.38
N ARG A 840 3.99 23.46 28.78
CA ARG A 840 3.10 23.92 27.70
C ARG A 840 3.34 23.20 26.36
N TYR A 841 4.59 22.86 26.03
CA TYR A 841 4.93 22.02 24.87
C TYR A 841 4.29 20.63 24.97
N CYS A 842 4.23 20.04 26.17
CA CYS A 842 3.56 18.75 26.40
C CYS A 842 2.03 18.84 26.21
N CYS A 843 1.39 19.90 26.70
CA CYS A 843 -0.05 20.07 26.60
C CYS A 843 -0.53 20.38 25.17
N GLU A 844 0.21 21.20 24.41
CA GLU A 844 -0.16 21.56 23.03
C GLU A 844 0.15 20.43 22.03
N GLY A 845 1.18 19.61 22.29
CA GLY A 845 1.45 18.39 21.51
C GLY A 845 0.37 17.30 21.67
N GLY A 846 -0.21 17.16 22.87
CA GLY A 846 -1.24 16.16 23.16
C GLY A 846 -2.62 16.44 22.52
N ILE A 847 -2.93 17.70 22.21
CA ILE A 847 -4.19 18.07 21.54
C ILE A 847 -4.13 17.71 20.04
N LEU A 848 -2.96 17.86 19.42
CA LEU A 848 -2.72 17.50 18.02
C LEU A 848 -2.79 15.99 17.76
N ASP A 849 -2.27 15.15 18.65
CA ASP A 849 -2.30 13.69 18.49
C ASP A 849 -3.73 13.09 18.58
N SER A 850 -4.58 13.66 19.44
CA SER A 850 -5.93 13.13 19.66
C SER A 850 -6.89 13.34 18.49
N GLN A 851 -6.70 14.39 17.68
CA GLN A 851 -7.55 14.69 16.51
C GLN A 851 -7.07 14.01 15.22
N ILE A 852 -5.86 13.42 15.23
CA ILE A 852 -5.24 12.76 14.09
C ILE A 852 -5.50 11.24 14.10
N SER A 853 -5.76 10.63 15.28
CA SER A 853 -5.77 9.16 15.43
C SER A 853 -6.98 8.40 14.84
N GLU A 854 -8.08 9.05 14.45
CA GLU A 854 -9.25 8.34 13.89
C GLU A 854 -9.30 8.26 12.36
N LYS A 855 -8.31 8.84 11.64
CA LYS A 855 -8.22 8.66 10.17
C LYS A 855 -6.81 8.74 9.56
N ALA A 856 -5.77 9.05 10.34
CA ALA A 856 -4.39 9.15 9.83
C ALA A 856 -3.53 7.95 10.24
N HIS A 857 -3.80 6.81 9.62
CA HIS A 857 -2.82 5.71 9.55
C HIS A 857 -2.28 5.49 8.13
N TYR A 858 -2.55 6.43 7.20
CA TYR A 858 -2.22 6.26 5.78
C TYR A 858 -1.34 7.32 5.14
N ASP A 859 -0.99 8.47 5.76
CA ASP A 859 -0.26 9.52 5.03
C ASP A 859 0.66 10.44 5.89
N TYR A 860 1.94 10.48 5.50
CA TYR A 860 3.06 11.45 5.72
C TYR A 860 3.76 11.66 7.09
N GLY A 861 5.09 11.79 7.00
CA GLY A 861 6.06 12.00 8.08
C GLY A 861 6.56 13.44 8.23
N ASN A 862 5.81 14.29 8.95
CA ASN A 862 6.29 15.60 9.38
C ASN A 862 6.05 15.91 10.88
N THR A 863 6.05 14.87 11.72
CA THR A 863 6.05 14.98 13.20
C THR A 863 7.46 15.19 13.78
N ALA A 864 8.52 14.99 12.99
CA ALA A 864 9.90 14.98 13.45
C ALA A 864 10.42 16.34 13.95
N GLY A 865 9.94 17.47 13.41
CA GLY A 865 10.43 18.81 13.77
C GLY A 865 10.04 19.26 15.19
N VAL A 866 8.79 19.01 15.59
CA VAL A 866 8.28 19.36 16.94
C VAL A 866 8.86 18.42 18.00
N GLN A 867 9.00 17.14 17.66
CA GLN A 867 9.56 16.11 18.53
C GLN A 867 11.06 16.35 18.79
N PHE A 868 11.83 16.77 17.78
CA PHE A 868 13.26 17.07 17.91
C PHE A 868 13.55 18.27 18.83
N THR A 869 12.75 19.34 18.74
CA THR A 869 12.91 20.53 19.60
C THR A 869 12.56 20.23 21.05
N PHE A 870 11.49 19.44 21.30
CA PHE A 870 11.12 18.99 22.65
C PHE A 870 12.20 18.10 23.27
N GLU A 871 12.69 17.09 22.56
CA GLU A 871 13.73 16.19 23.07
C GLU A 871 15.02 16.94 23.42
N HIS A 872 15.39 17.96 22.64
CA HIS A 872 16.59 18.75 22.89
C HIS A 872 16.45 19.65 24.13
N LEU A 873 15.29 20.30 24.31
CA LEU A 873 15.02 21.14 25.47
C LEU A 873 14.86 20.30 26.75
N TRP A 874 14.20 19.14 26.66
CA TRP A 874 14.07 18.18 27.75
C TRP A 874 15.43 17.64 28.20
N ARG A 875 16.32 17.32 27.26
CA ARG A 875 17.69 16.89 27.58
C ARG A 875 18.47 17.95 28.36
N ILE A 876 18.38 19.21 27.95
CA ILE A 876 19.06 20.32 28.65
C ILE A 876 18.48 20.54 30.05
N PHE A 877 17.16 20.49 30.19
CA PHE A 877 16.48 20.60 31.48
C PHE A 877 16.91 19.48 32.43
N ARG A 878 16.96 18.24 31.94
CA ARG A 878 17.42 17.05 32.68
C ARG A 878 18.87 17.20 33.15
N ASP A 879 19.77 17.53 32.23
CA ASP A 879 21.21 17.63 32.53
C ASP A 879 21.47 18.76 33.57
N GLU A 880 20.67 19.82 33.60
CA GLU A 880 20.72 20.87 34.64
C GLU A 880 20.09 20.43 35.98
N LEU A 881 19.08 19.56 35.94
CA LEU A 881 18.38 19.03 37.13
C LEU A 881 19.24 18.05 37.91
N GLU A 882 20.00 17.21 37.18
CA GLU A 882 21.00 16.30 37.74
C GLU A 882 22.15 17.05 38.45
N ALA A 883 22.39 18.32 38.08
CA ALA A 883 23.47 19.14 38.63
C ALA A 883 23.07 19.99 39.87
N TYR A 884 21.77 20.20 40.15
CA TYR A 884 21.30 21.20 41.12
C TYR A 884 20.49 20.56 42.28
N ALA A 885 21.21 19.99 43.27
CA ALA A 885 20.71 19.54 44.59
C ALA A 885 19.83 18.25 44.63
N PRO A 886 19.75 17.53 45.78
CA PRO A 886 19.10 16.22 45.83
C PRO A 886 17.60 16.34 45.59
N PHE A 887 17.14 15.62 44.57
CA PHE A 887 15.77 15.50 44.03
C PHE A 887 14.65 15.47 45.09
N GLN A 888 14.92 14.95 46.30
CA GLN A 888 13.97 14.86 47.41
C GLN A 888 13.33 16.21 47.81
N VAL A 889 14.10 17.30 47.83
CA VAL A 889 13.61 18.64 48.25
C VAL A 889 12.70 19.27 47.19
N LEU A 890 12.95 18.95 45.93
CA LEU A 890 12.12 19.33 44.80
C LEU A 890 10.85 18.47 44.77
N PHE A 891 10.98 17.15 44.99
CA PHE A 891 9.87 16.19 45.04
C PHE A 891 8.83 16.51 46.12
N ASP A 892 9.27 16.91 47.32
CA ASP A 892 8.37 17.33 48.40
C ASP A 892 7.62 18.65 48.13
N LYS A 893 8.19 19.52 47.27
CA LYS A 893 7.48 20.69 46.74
C LYS A 893 6.54 20.30 45.60
N PHE A 894 6.91 19.32 44.78
CA PHE A 894 6.12 18.81 43.66
C PHE A 894 4.83 18.11 44.09
N CYS A 895 4.85 17.30 45.15
CA CYS A 895 3.66 16.58 45.64
C CYS A 895 2.59 17.49 46.28
N LYS A 896 2.85 18.79 46.47
CA LYS A 896 1.88 19.75 47.03
C LYS A 896 1.03 20.45 45.96
N SER A 897 1.32 20.27 44.67
CA SER A 897 0.58 20.85 43.55
C SER A 897 -0.02 19.76 42.65
N GLU A 898 -1.32 19.49 42.84
CA GLU A 898 -2.07 18.39 42.20
C GLU A 898 -2.05 18.47 40.66
N THR A 899 -2.09 19.68 40.10
CA THR A 899 -2.04 19.93 38.64
C THR A 899 -0.66 19.67 38.03
N THR A 900 0.41 19.89 38.80
CA THR A 900 1.79 19.77 38.32
C THR A 900 2.27 18.32 38.26
N PHE A 901 1.82 17.50 39.22
CA PHE A 901 2.15 16.08 39.27
C PHE A 901 1.49 15.28 38.13
N ASN A 902 0.22 15.57 37.82
CA ASN A 902 -0.52 14.90 36.76
C ASN A 902 0.01 15.22 35.35
N ALA A 903 0.43 16.46 35.08
CA ALA A 903 1.02 16.85 33.79
C ALA A 903 2.38 16.14 33.52
N HIS A 904 3.19 15.93 34.57
CA HIS A 904 4.46 15.22 34.47
C HIS A 904 4.30 13.72 34.23
N PHE A 905 3.34 13.08 34.91
CA PHE A 905 3.02 11.68 34.67
C PHE A 905 2.52 11.45 33.24
N LEU A 906 1.68 12.36 32.72
CA LEU A 906 1.18 12.32 31.34
C LEU A 906 2.33 12.44 30.32
N ALA A 907 3.25 13.40 30.51
CA ALA A 907 4.40 13.60 29.63
C ALA A 907 5.36 12.40 29.63
N TYR A 908 5.62 11.81 30.81
CA TYR A 908 6.50 10.64 30.93
C TYR A 908 5.88 9.37 30.31
N SER A 909 4.57 9.19 30.47
CA SER A 909 3.84 8.04 29.90
C SER A 909 3.62 8.17 28.39
N GLN A 910 3.45 9.38 27.85
CA GLN A 910 3.41 9.62 26.39
C GLN A 910 4.77 9.38 25.72
N ALA A 911 5.87 9.82 26.34
CA ALA A 911 7.22 9.53 25.85
C ALA A 911 7.53 8.03 25.83
N TYR A 912 6.98 7.26 26.77
CA TYR A 912 7.14 5.80 26.82
C TYR A 912 6.23 5.07 25.81
N ALA A 913 5.02 5.56 25.57
CA ALA A 913 4.06 4.96 24.63
C ALA A 913 4.39 5.26 23.15
N GLY A 914 4.85 6.47 22.84
CA GLY A 914 5.14 6.91 21.46
C GLY A 914 6.42 6.31 20.84
N THR A 915 7.24 5.59 21.61
CA THR A 915 8.51 5.01 21.13
C THR A 915 8.40 3.59 20.60
N ARG A 916 7.25 2.92 20.77
CA ARG A 916 7.05 1.53 20.31
C ARG A 916 6.31 1.38 18.99
N ASP A 917 5.47 2.34 18.62
CA ASP A 917 4.69 2.27 17.37
C ASP A 917 5.37 3.02 16.20
N ASN A 918 6.61 3.48 16.40
CA ASN A 918 7.42 4.14 15.37
C ASN A 918 8.72 3.34 15.12
N PRO A 919 8.98 2.87 13.88
CA PRO A 919 10.19 2.11 13.54
C PRO A 919 11.50 2.92 13.59
N PHE A 920 11.47 4.20 14.00
CA PHE A 920 12.64 5.08 14.12
C PHE A 920 13.07 5.39 15.57
N SER A 921 12.75 4.54 16.56
CA SER A 921 13.20 4.79 17.94
C SER A 921 14.72 4.66 18.11
N VAL A 922 15.34 5.72 18.62
CA VAL A 922 16.76 5.75 19.04
C VAL A 922 16.91 4.84 20.25
N SER A 923 17.88 3.93 20.21
CA SER A 923 18.24 3.06 21.34
C SER A 923 18.58 3.91 22.58
N ILE A 924 17.70 3.90 23.59
CA ILE A 924 18.09 4.29 24.95
C ILE A 924 18.99 3.16 25.45
N SER A 925 20.27 3.46 25.68
CA SER A 925 21.28 2.45 26.06
C SER A 925 20.87 1.69 27.33
N ASP A 926 21.17 0.38 27.37
CA ASP A 926 20.93 -0.51 28.53
C ASP A 926 21.48 0.04 29.87
N ASP A 927 22.45 0.96 29.84
CA ASP A 927 22.99 1.66 31.01
C ASP A 927 21.96 2.55 31.73
N PHE A 928 20.91 3.02 31.05
CA PHE A 928 19.85 3.88 31.63
C PHE A 928 18.98 3.10 32.63
N TYR A 929 18.81 1.79 32.43
CA TYR A 929 17.88 0.97 33.20
C TYR A 929 18.52 0.27 34.41
N GLN A 930 19.86 0.17 34.43
CA GLN A 930 20.58 -0.55 35.49
C GLN A 930 20.91 0.30 36.74
N LYS A 931 20.60 1.61 36.77
CA LYS A 931 21.14 2.52 37.81
C LYS A 931 20.20 3.40 38.62
N GLU A 932 18.87 3.35 38.49
CA GLU A 932 18.03 4.39 39.11
C GLU A 932 16.93 3.87 40.07
N PRO A 933 17.08 4.08 41.41
CA PRO A 933 16.02 3.90 42.43
C PRO A 933 14.76 4.78 42.23
N TYR A 934 14.83 5.78 41.35
CA TYR A 934 13.89 6.89 41.24
C TYR A 934 12.56 6.53 40.57
N VAL A 935 12.59 5.71 39.51
CA VAL A 935 11.37 5.22 38.83
C VAL A 935 10.48 4.44 39.80
N THR A 936 11.11 3.68 40.68
CA THR A 936 10.44 2.86 41.69
C THR A 936 9.79 3.71 42.78
N SER A 937 10.43 4.81 43.20
CA SER A 937 9.87 5.78 44.15
C SER A 937 8.63 6.48 43.58
N ILE A 938 8.66 6.87 42.30
CA ILE A 938 7.55 7.55 41.63
C ILE A 938 6.33 6.62 41.55
N ILE A 939 6.53 5.35 41.16
CA ILE A 939 5.45 4.37 41.08
C ILE A 939 4.79 4.16 42.46
N LEU A 940 5.58 4.03 43.53
CA LEU A 940 5.05 3.83 44.88
C LEU A 940 4.27 5.04 45.41
N SER A 941 4.80 6.25 45.27
CA SER A 941 4.11 7.47 45.70
C SER A 941 2.83 7.72 44.90
N PHE A 942 2.81 7.38 43.61
CA PHE A 942 1.61 7.47 42.78
C PHE A 942 0.55 6.42 43.18
N CYS A 943 0.98 5.18 43.45
CA CYS A 943 0.10 4.15 43.99
C CYS A 943 -0.53 4.57 45.33
N GLU A 944 0.25 5.18 46.22
CA GLU A 944 -0.23 5.65 47.53
C GLU A 944 -1.18 6.86 47.41
N HIS A 945 -0.97 7.72 46.42
CA HIS A 945 -1.89 8.80 46.08
C HIS A 945 -3.25 8.26 45.58
N LEU A 946 -3.24 7.26 44.68
CA LEU A 946 -4.46 6.67 44.13
C LEU A 946 -5.27 5.84 45.14
N LYS A 947 -4.64 5.28 46.18
CA LYS A 947 -5.35 4.55 47.24
C LYS A 947 -6.33 5.41 48.03
N ASN A 948 -6.08 6.72 48.11
CA ASN A 948 -6.77 7.64 49.02
C ASN A 948 -7.83 8.52 48.32
N LYS A 949 -8.16 8.26 47.05
CA LYS A 949 -9.09 9.08 46.25
C LYS A 949 -10.27 8.23 45.75
N ASN A 950 -11.49 8.70 45.98
CA ASN A 950 -12.71 8.08 45.43
C ASN A 950 -12.94 8.56 43.98
N ILE A 951 -13.42 7.69 43.07
CA ILE A 951 -13.63 8.00 41.65
C ILE A 951 -14.53 9.23 41.42
N GLU A 952 -15.50 9.48 42.29
CA GLU A 952 -16.43 10.62 42.18
C GLU A 952 -15.80 11.98 42.50
N GLU A 953 -14.83 12.03 43.44
CA GLU A 953 -14.15 13.27 43.82
C GLU A 953 -13.14 13.73 42.76
N VAL A 954 -12.61 12.80 41.97
CA VAL A 954 -11.64 13.11 40.91
C VAL A 954 -12.34 13.53 39.60
N THR A 955 -13.62 13.17 39.42
CA THR A 955 -14.40 13.45 38.20
C THR A 955 -15.11 14.81 38.21
N HIS A 956 -15.35 15.43 39.36
CA HIS A 956 -16.07 16.72 39.44
C HIS A 956 -15.28 17.95 38.93
N GLY A 957 -13.99 17.82 38.63
CA GLY A 957 -13.14 18.92 38.17
C GLY A 957 -12.95 19.05 36.65
N TYR A 958 -13.41 18.09 35.84
CA TYR A 958 -13.11 18.04 34.40
C TYR A 958 -14.37 17.74 33.57
N SER A 959 -14.89 18.75 32.87
CA SER A 959 -15.95 18.62 31.87
C SER A 959 -15.37 18.32 30.47
N CYS A 960 -14.71 17.16 30.28
CA CYS A 960 -14.36 16.55 28.98
C CYS A 960 -13.67 15.17 29.17
N PRO A 961 -13.50 14.31 28.14
CA PRO A 961 -13.12 12.88 28.24
C PRO A 961 -11.69 12.58 28.74
N GLY A 962 -11.01 13.52 29.38
CA GLY A 962 -9.61 13.43 29.79
C GLY A 962 -9.30 12.45 30.93
N TYR A 963 -10.26 12.12 31.80
CA TYR A 963 -9.97 11.26 32.97
C TYR A 963 -9.86 9.77 32.60
N PHE A 964 -10.71 9.29 31.69
CA PHE A 964 -10.63 7.91 31.16
C PHE A 964 -9.30 7.65 30.42
N ASN A 965 -8.73 8.68 29.79
CA ASN A 965 -7.41 8.62 29.17
C ASN A 965 -6.28 8.46 30.19
N ALA A 966 -6.32 9.10 31.35
CA ALA A 966 -5.26 8.99 32.36
C ALA A 966 -5.19 7.58 32.99
N GLN A 967 -6.35 6.97 33.29
CA GLN A 967 -6.43 5.58 33.76
C GLN A 967 -5.99 4.58 32.67
N SER A 968 -6.48 4.75 31.43
CA SER A 968 -6.07 3.93 30.28
C SER A 968 -4.55 4.01 30.05
N MET A 969 -3.97 5.21 30.13
CA MET A 969 -2.53 5.43 30.00
C MET A 969 -1.72 4.81 31.13
N LEU A 970 -2.17 4.88 32.38
CA LEU A 970 -1.51 4.20 33.51
C LEU A 970 -1.52 2.68 33.32
N LEU A 971 -2.66 2.12 32.92
CA LEU A 971 -2.79 0.68 32.68
C LEU A 971 -1.92 0.25 31.51
N ARG A 972 -1.88 1.02 30.41
CA ARG A 972 -0.96 0.81 29.30
C ARG A 972 0.51 0.94 29.72
N PHE A 973 0.84 1.89 30.61
CA PHE A 973 2.20 2.07 31.13
C PHE A 973 2.64 0.90 32.01
N LEU A 974 1.81 0.48 32.97
CA LEU A 974 2.06 -0.68 33.83
C LEU A 974 2.15 -1.95 32.97
N SER A 975 1.21 -2.14 32.05
CA SER A 975 1.22 -3.23 31.08
C SER A 975 2.46 -3.22 30.20
N ALA A 976 2.92 -2.06 29.73
CA ALA A 976 4.15 -1.95 28.94
C ALA A 976 5.41 -2.24 29.77
N ILE A 977 5.46 -1.81 31.04
CA ILE A 977 6.52 -2.19 32.00
C ILE A 977 6.57 -3.72 32.15
N PHE A 978 5.42 -4.37 32.33
CA PHE A 978 5.36 -5.82 32.49
C PHE A 978 5.62 -6.59 31.18
N ARG A 979 5.13 -6.11 30.02
CA ARG A 979 5.35 -6.69 28.68
C ARG A 979 6.78 -6.55 28.18
N GLY A 980 7.46 -5.46 28.51
CA GLY A 980 8.77 -5.13 27.96
C GLY A 980 9.97 -5.75 28.67
N ASN A 981 9.82 -6.30 29.88
CA ASN A 981 10.96 -6.71 30.69
C ASN A 981 10.74 -8.04 31.40
N LYS A 982 10.76 -9.14 30.64
CA LYS A 982 11.10 -10.45 31.22
C LYS A 982 12.59 -10.46 31.62
N GLY A 983 12.96 -9.76 32.71
CA GLY A 983 14.29 -9.90 33.32
C GLY A 983 14.94 -8.69 33.99
N HIS A 984 14.43 -7.45 33.86
CA HIS A 984 15.21 -6.26 34.26
C HIS A 984 14.66 -5.39 35.40
N PHE A 985 13.43 -5.59 35.86
CA PHE A 985 12.90 -4.91 37.06
C PHE A 985 12.57 -5.92 38.16
N ASN A 986 13.39 -5.94 39.23
CA ASN A 986 13.11 -6.71 40.44
C ASN A 986 12.25 -5.88 41.40
N PHE A 987 10.93 -5.95 41.23
CA PHE A 987 10.01 -5.38 42.22
C PHE A 987 10.08 -6.19 43.51
N THR A 988 10.23 -5.51 44.64
CA THR A 988 10.08 -6.12 45.96
C THR A 988 8.62 -6.55 46.17
N GLU A 989 8.38 -7.57 47.00
CA GLU A 989 7.02 -7.99 47.37
C GLU A 989 6.18 -6.84 47.94
N LYS A 990 6.80 -5.88 48.64
CA LYS A 990 6.11 -4.68 49.13
C LYS A 990 5.58 -3.79 47.98
N GLN A 991 6.34 -3.69 46.89
CA GLN A 991 5.93 -2.93 45.69
C GLN A 991 4.85 -3.65 44.92
N LEU A 992 4.99 -4.98 44.75
CA LEU A 992 3.95 -5.79 44.14
C LEU A 992 2.65 -5.71 44.96
N ALA A 993 2.73 -5.76 46.29
CA ALA A 993 1.56 -5.59 47.16
C ALA A 993 0.88 -4.22 46.98
N ALA A 994 1.64 -3.13 46.86
CA ALA A 994 1.08 -1.80 46.63
C ALA A 994 0.39 -1.66 45.26
N ILE A 995 0.98 -2.23 44.20
CA ILE A 995 0.39 -2.27 42.86
C ILE A 995 -0.88 -3.13 42.86
N ARG A 996 -0.85 -4.29 43.54
CA ARG A 996 -2.01 -5.18 43.70
C ARG A 996 -3.19 -4.49 44.37
N GLU A 997 -2.93 -3.75 45.44
CA GLU A 997 -3.95 -3.02 46.19
C GLU A 997 -4.60 -1.92 45.35
N VAL A 998 -3.81 -1.14 44.59
CA VAL A 998 -4.34 -0.13 43.66
C VAL A 998 -5.15 -0.76 42.54
N TYR A 999 -4.66 -1.87 41.98
CA TYR A 999 -5.38 -2.64 40.97
C TYR A 999 -6.74 -3.12 41.48
N GLU A 1000 -6.81 -3.66 42.71
CA GLU A 1000 -8.06 -4.13 43.30
C GLU A 1000 -9.06 -3.01 43.58
N ILE A 1001 -8.61 -1.86 44.07
CA ILE A 1001 -9.47 -0.70 44.35
C ILE A 1001 -10.02 -0.14 43.03
N GLN A 1002 -9.14 0.20 42.10
CA GLN A 1002 -9.53 0.87 40.84
C GLN A 1002 -10.37 -0.03 39.94
N SER A 1003 -10.14 -1.34 39.95
CA SER A 1003 -10.90 -2.30 39.15
C SER A 1003 -12.33 -2.48 39.68
N LYS A 1004 -12.54 -2.44 41.01
CA LYS A 1004 -13.88 -2.46 41.62
C LYS A 1004 -14.66 -1.18 41.34
N ASP A 1005 -14.00 -0.03 41.44
CA ASP A 1005 -14.65 1.26 41.20
C ASP A 1005 -15.01 1.46 39.72
N LEU A 1006 -14.17 0.98 38.79
CA LEU A 1006 -14.48 0.99 37.36
C LEU A 1006 -15.69 0.10 37.02
N VAL A 1007 -15.75 -1.11 37.59
CA VAL A 1007 -16.91 -2.01 37.41
C VAL A 1007 -18.17 -1.37 37.97
N HIS A 1008 -18.08 -0.73 39.14
CA HIS A 1008 -19.21 -0.03 39.73
C HIS A 1008 -19.67 1.13 38.85
N TYR A 1009 -18.76 1.98 38.37
CA TYR A 1009 -19.05 3.10 37.49
C TYR A 1009 -19.74 2.65 36.19
N ILE A 1010 -19.19 1.62 35.51
CA ILE A 1010 -19.78 1.12 34.26
C ILE A 1010 -21.18 0.55 34.53
N LYS A 1011 -21.38 -0.21 35.62
CA LYS A 1011 -22.71 -0.73 35.99
C LYS A 1011 -23.71 0.40 36.28
N VAL A 1012 -23.29 1.45 36.99
CA VAL A 1012 -24.13 2.63 37.27
C VAL A 1012 -24.48 3.35 35.96
N LYS A 1013 -23.50 3.58 35.07
CA LYS A 1013 -23.74 4.23 33.78
C LYS A 1013 -24.64 3.42 32.85
N MET A 1014 -24.45 2.11 32.76
CA MET A 1014 -25.35 1.22 32.03
C MET A 1014 -26.78 1.22 32.58
N SER A 1015 -26.96 1.46 33.88
CA SER A 1015 -28.30 1.57 34.49
C SER A 1015 -28.96 2.94 34.28
N GLN A 1016 -28.15 3.99 34.09
CA GLN A 1016 -28.62 5.36 33.92
C GLN A 1016 -28.81 5.75 32.44
N GLU A 1017 -28.03 5.16 31.54
CA GLU A 1017 -27.96 5.51 30.12
C GLU A 1017 -28.16 4.25 29.26
N ALA A 1018 -29.36 4.08 28.69
CA ALA A 1018 -29.73 2.89 27.92
C ALA A 1018 -28.92 2.74 26.61
N ASP A 1019 -28.34 3.84 26.12
CA ASP A 1019 -27.56 3.96 24.89
C ASP A 1019 -26.05 4.16 25.15
N PHE A 1020 -25.58 3.88 26.37
CA PHE A 1020 -24.19 4.16 26.80
C PHE A 1020 -23.11 3.63 25.84
N PHE A 1021 -23.34 2.49 25.18
CA PHE A 1021 -22.39 1.89 24.24
C PHE A 1021 -22.62 2.27 22.77
N GLU A 1022 -23.77 2.88 22.43
CA GLU A 1022 -24.09 3.30 21.06
C GLU A 1022 -23.56 4.71 20.74
N LYS A 1023 -23.16 5.48 21.76
CA LYS A 1023 -22.46 6.76 21.58
C LYS A 1023 -21.01 6.50 21.15
N GLU A 1024 -20.64 7.08 20.00
CA GLU A 1024 -19.34 6.90 19.33
C GLU A 1024 -18.16 7.01 20.33
N GLY A 1025 -17.34 5.96 20.39
CA GLY A 1025 -16.11 5.89 21.19
C GLY A 1025 -16.22 5.14 22.54
N ALA A 1026 -17.38 5.08 23.19
CA ALA A 1026 -17.50 4.51 24.54
C ALA A 1026 -17.25 2.99 24.61
N LEU A 1027 -17.67 2.24 23.59
CA LEU A 1027 -17.52 0.79 23.49
C LEU A 1027 -16.06 0.36 23.23
N ALA A 1028 -15.41 0.97 22.22
CA ALA A 1028 -14.03 0.70 21.87
C ALA A 1028 -13.06 1.06 23.02
N HIS A 1029 -13.33 2.17 23.71
CA HIS A 1029 -12.52 2.62 24.83
C HIS A 1029 -12.69 1.73 26.08
N SER A 1030 -13.92 1.29 26.39
CA SER A 1030 -14.20 0.37 27.51
C SER A 1030 -13.53 -0.99 27.31
N LEU A 1031 -13.54 -1.52 26.08
CA LEU A 1031 -12.84 -2.76 25.71
C LEU A 1031 -11.33 -2.64 25.83
N CYS A 1032 -10.76 -1.49 25.42
CA CYS A 1032 -9.33 -1.25 25.53
C CYS A 1032 -8.86 -1.24 27.00
N VAL A 1033 -9.60 -0.54 27.87
CA VAL A 1033 -9.30 -0.50 29.32
C VAL A 1033 -9.40 -1.91 29.93
N MET A 1034 -10.43 -2.69 29.60
CA MET A 1034 -10.59 -4.06 30.11
C MET A 1034 -9.49 -5.02 29.63
N ASN A 1035 -9.03 -4.90 28.38
CA ASN A 1035 -7.90 -5.70 27.89
C ASN A 1035 -6.61 -5.41 28.67
N GLU A 1036 -6.34 -4.16 29.03
CA GLU A 1036 -5.16 -3.82 29.83
C GLU A 1036 -5.25 -4.34 31.27
N PHE A 1037 -6.44 -4.30 31.90
CA PHE A 1037 -6.66 -4.96 33.20
C PHE A 1037 -6.39 -6.47 33.12
N TYR A 1038 -6.87 -7.15 32.06
CA TYR A 1038 -6.65 -8.58 31.88
C TYR A 1038 -5.17 -8.93 31.80
N VAL A 1039 -4.41 -8.18 31.00
CA VAL A 1039 -2.96 -8.34 30.85
C VAL A 1039 -2.24 -8.16 32.18
N ILE A 1040 -2.55 -7.09 32.92
CA ILE A 1040 -1.93 -6.85 34.23
C ILE A 1040 -2.23 -8.00 35.20
N SER A 1041 -3.45 -8.53 35.21
CA SER A 1041 -3.82 -9.64 36.09
C SER A 1041 -3.01 -10.91 35.81
N LYS A 1042 -2.81 -11.25 34.53
CA LYS A 1042 -2.03 -12.43 34.11
C LYS A 1042 -0.55 -12.27 34.44
N MET A 1043 0.01 -11.08 34.23
CA MET A 1043 1.45 -10.83 34.46
C MET A 1043 1.80 -10.74 35.95
N THR A 1044 0.84 -10.39 36.81
CA THR A 1044 1.04 -10.27 38.27
C THR A 1044 0.52 -11.48 39.06
N HIS A 1045 -0.01 -12.49 38.36
CA HIS A 1045 -0.71 -13.66 38.90
C HIS A 1045 -1.90 -13.30 39.81
N LEU A 1046 -2.51 -12.13 39.61
CA LEU A 1046 -3.72 -11.73 40.30
C LEU A 1046 -4.94 -12.45 39.71
N SER A 1047 -5.86 -12.88 40.56
CA SER A 1047 -7.13 -13.46 40.09
C SER A 1047 -7.96 -12.38 39.40
N PHE A 1048 -8.20 -12.52 38.10
CA PHE A 1048 -9.14 -11.67 37.39
C PHE A 1048 -10.53 -11.88 38.00
N SER A 1049 -11.11 -10.84 38.61
CA SER A 1049 -12.32 -10.99 39.43
C SER A 1049 -13.49 -11.50 38.58
N ASN A 1050 -14.36 -12.32 39.17
CA ASN A 1050 -15.51 -12.87 38.45
C ASN A 1050 -16.44 -11.75 37.94
N ASP A 1051 -16.50 -10.61 38.62
CA ASP A 1051 -17.28 -9.45 38.19
C ASP A 1051 -16.73 -8.78 36.93
N LEU A 1052 -15.40 -8.70 36.77
CA LEU A 1052 -14.75 -8.20 35.54
C LEU A 1052 -14.91 -9.16 34.37
N LYS A 1053 -14.85 -10.47 34.63
CA LYS A 1053 -15.12 -11.51 33.61
C LYS A 1053 -16.54 -11.39 33.07
N LEU A 1054 -17.51 -11.26 33.98
CA LEU A 1054 -18.93 -11.11 33.62
C LEU A 1054 -19.18 -9.81 32.85
N LEU A 1055 -18.58 -8.70 33.27
CA LEU A 1055 -18.70 -7.42 32.57
C LEU A 1055 -18.08 -7.44 31.17
N TYR A 1056 -16.92 -8.09 31.01
CA TYR A 1056 -16.27 -8.28 29.71
C TYR A 1056 -17.16 -9.09 28.74
N ILE A 1057 -17.72 -10.19 29.22
CA ILE A 1057 -18.64 -11.03 28.44
C ILE A 1057 -19.90 -10.24 28.03
N ASP A 1058 -20.51 -9.48 28.93
CA ASP A 1058 -21.71 -8.69 28.63
C ASP A 1058 -21.44 -7.61 27.56
N ILE A 1059 -20.26 -6.99 27.61
CA ILE A 1059 -19.81 -5.99 26.62
C ILE A 1059 -19.54 -6.63 25.26
N CYS A 1060 -18.85 -7.78 25.21
CA CYS A 1060 -18.60 -8.52 23.97
C CYS A 1060 -19.91 -9.02 23.32
N ASN A 1061 -20.87 -9.49 24.13
CA ASN A 1061 -22.16 -9.96 23.64
C ASN A 1061 -22.99 -8.82 23.04
N LYS A 1062 -22.98 -7.62 23.66
CA LYS A 1062 -23.68 -6.44 23.14
C LYS A 1062 -23.03 -5.83 21.90
N ALA A 1063 -21.71 -5.95 21.73
CA ALA A 1063 -21.00 -5.42 20.57
C ALA A 1063 -21.33 -6.17 19.26
N GLY A 1064 -21.91 -7.37 19.34
CA GLY A 1064 -22.03 -8.28 18.20
C GLY A 1064 -20.65 -8.73 17.71
N SER A 1065 -20.59 -9.86 17.01
CA SER A 1065 -19.34 -10.52 16.56
C SER A 1065 -18.52 -9.76 15.49
N LYS A 1066 -18.58 -8.42 15.45
CA LYS A 1066 -18.02 -7.57 14.39
C LYS A 1066 -16.62 -7.01 14.65
N LEU A 1067 -15.97 -7.33 15.76
CA LEU A 1067 -14.57 -6.95 16.01
C LEU A 1067 -13.67 -8.18 16.06
N PRO A 1068 -12.66 -8.29 15.17
CA PRO A 1068 -11.67 -9.35 15.27
C PRO A 1068 -10.83 -9.12 16.52
N LEU A 1069 -10.79 -10.10 17.43
CA LEU A 1069 -9.74 -10.17 18.44
C LEU A 1069 -8.42 -10.32 17.67
N CYS A 1070 -7.64 -9.24 17.57
CA CYS A 1070 -6.37 -9.21 16.82
C CYS A 1070 -5.34 -10.24 17.32
N ASP A 1071 -5.59 -10.88 18.47
CA ASP A 1071 -4.77 -11.95 19.02
C ASP A 1071 -5.56 -13.28 19.08
N GLN A 1072 -5.33 -14.14 18.08
CA GLN A 1072 -5.95 -15.47 18.00
C GLN A 1072 -5.53 -16.40 19.15
N LYS A 1073 -4.38 -16.15 19.79
CA LYS A 1073 -3.93 -16.92 20.95
C LYS A 1073 -4.76 -16.56 22.17
N LEU A 1074 -5.05 -15.26 22.36
CA LEU A 1074 -5.91 -14.76 23.42
C LEU A 1074 -7.34 -15.35 23.31
N LYS A 1075 -7.89 -15.42 22.09
CA LYS A 1075 -9.18 -16.06 21.81
C LYS A 1075 -9.21 -17.53 22.25
N LYS A 1076 -8.22 -18.33 21.81
CA LYS A 1076 -8.12 -19.75 22.16
C LYS A 1076 -7.95 -19.98 23.67
N GLU A 1077 -7.17 -19.14 24.35
CA GLU A 1077 -6.98 -19.24 25.80
C GLU A 1077 -8.26 -18.88 26.57
N PHE A 1078 -9.03 -17.90 26.10
CA PHE A 1078 -10.32 -17.52 26.66
C PHE A 1078 -11.38 -18.62 26.46
N GLU A 1079 -11.41 -19.23 25.28
CA GLU A 1079 -12.25 -20.39 24.96
C GLU A 1079 -11.91 -21.59 25.88
N LEU A 1080 -10.63 -21.84 26.14
CA LEU A 1080 -10.16 -22.87 27.08
C LEU A 1080 -10.56 -22.57 28.53
N GLU A 1081 -10.43 -21.32 29.00
CA GLU A 1081 -10.86 -20.94 30.35
C GLU A 1081 -12.39 -20.98 30.49
N LEU A 1082 -13.16 -20.54 29.50
CA LEU A 1082 -14.63 -20.67 29.45
C LEU A 1082 -15.07 -22.14 29.48
N SER A 1083 -14.35 -23.02 28.77
CA SER A 1083 -14.62 -24.46 28.80
C SER A 1083 -14.45 -25.08 30.19
N SER A 1084 -13.62 -24.47 31.04
CA SER A 1084 -13.36 -24.90 32.42
C SER A 1084 -14.39 -24.42 33.46
N VAL A 1085 -15.24 -23.45 33.11
CA VAL A 1085 -16.29 -22.93 34.00
C VAL A 1085 -17.42 -23.97 34.15
N LYS A 1086 -17.65 -24.43 35.39
CA LYS A 1086 -18.63 -25.50 35.68
C LYS A 1086 -20.09 -25.03 35.68
N SER A 1087 -20.34 -23.72 35.76
CA SER A 1087 -21.69 -23.15 35.78
C SER A 1087 -22.26 -23.06 34.36
N PRO A 1088 -23.36 -23.76 34.04
CA PRO A 1088 -23.99 -23.71 32.71
C PRO A 1088 -24.52 -22.32 32.34
N THR A 1089 -24.93 -21.53 33.34
CA THR A 1089 -25.47 -20.17 33.15
C THR A 1089 -24.40 -19.12 32.83
N LEU A 1090 -23.15 -19.40 33.21
CA LEU A 1090 -21.98 -18.55 32.90
C LEU A 1090 -21.31 -18.98 31.58
N LYS A 1091 -21.60 -20.19 31.11
CA LYS A 1091 -21.11 -20.76 29.85
C LYS A 1091 -21.99 -20.39 28.65
N ARG A 1092 -23.31 -20.29 28.87
CA ARG A 1092 -24.24 -19.63 27.95
C ARG A 1092 -24.03 -18.14 28.03
#